data_AF-A0A9D9K2F1-F1
#
_entry.id   AF-A0A9D9K2F1-F1
#
_cell.length_a   1.000
_cell.length_b   1.000
_cell.length_c   1.000
_cell.angle_alpha   90.00
_cell.angle_beta   90.00
_cell.angle_gamma   90.00
#
_symmetry.space_group_name_H-M   'P 1'
#
loop_
_entity.id
_entity.type
_entity.pdbx_description
1 polymer ?
#
loop_
_entity_poly.entity_id
_entity_poly.type
_entity_poly.pdbx_seq_one_letter_code
_entity_poly.pdbx_strand_id
1 'polypeptide(L)'
;MKGRNAMNHPNPSTSGGAPPLSIEEDGGLATLLGGPTDTLGREAVLREAAILQAARDELQHAFSTDERRRLLNPFAPAGERNTEVITVLRRAIGQHRTRGGPLARVPTDDETLLAIFAATIGWGPAQRYLDDPRVNEVKIIGRRIRVQESGKPFLTVAEQFASAAEVRDRAMLLASLMGVHLDAQNPQETLPADHGTRIHATIPPRIPTDDGALICIRRGRRVAWDVHDLMQRGAFNQQIADLLLLLARARCSFLIAGRTGSGKTALLEALANSWPGDPHILTIEDHMQEIHIRRADLWTREQVNTQRDPDAFGRVAREALRQTPDLLCPGEIRGNEAGAVLALVLSDHPVITTLHARSCSEAIERFASFAAMPGAYMYEGRRGDALRDAASGFDVVIKLDNWEELGLRLITDIALLDGAVVDQGVLRPALVPLARVDVLPDGRIDWHCQATVGAGGLLEWDEGDPTPESLREKLVRARALAQVRQTATSLDTVADAISRAQTHTLAGEPERALATLRNAWLQRRDPRLIGAAQDALNQAPGMFASLIQQADAESAALQRLMASNRWRDARLAFDAIMTDLALAAHAAPPGGWEAVEALIRQGIAAELAAEEARIEAERALDQGQARLAVDMLARFTPSDLPLSIALPLIRVREQAMEQLVKAGQGSAAALATVRAQRRALETSSEHHVSATTSA
;
A
#
# COMPACT_ATOMS: atom_id res chain seq x y z
N MET A 1 36.70 36.03 -41.78
CA MET A 1 37.63 35.71 -40.66
C MET A 1 37.19 34.39 -40.06
N LYS A 2 37.89 33.29 -40.41
CA LYS A 2 38.69 32.41 -39.52
C LYS A 2 37.85 31.79 -38.37
N GLY A 3 37.71 30.48 -38.18
CA GLY A 3 38.36 29.32 -38.80
C GLY A 3 37.77 28.01 -38.25
N ARG A 4 37.98 26.93 -39.02
CA ARG A 4 37.64 25.52 -38.76
C ARG A 4 38.46 24.94 -37.59
N ASN A 5 37.93 23.88 -36.95
CA ASN A 5 38.70 22.64 -36.76
C ASN A 5 37.78 21.43 -36.55
N ALA A 6 38.12 20.35 -37.25
CA ALA A 6 37.51 19.01 -37.22
C ALA A 6 38.65 17.97 -37.19
N MET A 7 38.29 16.71 -36.88
CA MET A 7 39.06 15.43 -36.87
C MET A 7 39.63 15.01 -35.50
N ASN A 8 39.59 13.74 -35.03
CA ASN A 8 39.10 12.46 -35.58
C ASN A 8 39.07 11.32 -34.52
N HIS A 9 38.04 10.44 -34.59
CA HIS A 9 37.98 8.95 -34.43
C HIS A 9 38.43 8.19 -33.15
N PRO A 10 38.02 6.90 -32.90
CA PRO A 10 37.32 5.93 -33.78
C PRO A 10 36.11 5.17 -33.18
N ASN A 11 35.43 4.41 -34.04
CA ASN A 11 34.44 3.36 -33.72
C ASN A 11 35.14 1.98 -33.81
N PRO A 12 34.74 0.98 -33.00
CA PRO A 12 34.50 -0.34 -33.59
C PRO A 12 33.22 -1.04 -33.08
N SER A 13 32.80 -1.97 -33.92
CA SER A 13 31.54 -2.70 -34.01
C SER A 13 31.26 -3.78 -32.94
N THR A 14 29.98 -3.88 -32.57
CA THR A 14 29.09 -5.06 -32.38
C THR A 14 29.57 -6.31 -31.62
N SER A 15 28.83 -6.69 -30.56
CA SER A 15 28.10 -7.98 -30.51
C SER A 15 27.22 -8.14 -29.25
N GLY A 16 25.92 -8.41 -29.46
CA GLY A 16 25.13 -9.40 -28.70
C GLY A 16 24.77 -9.15 -27.24
N GLY A 17 23.61 -8.54 -27.01
CA GLY A 17 22.87 -8.62 -25.74
C GLY A 17 21.38 -8.43 -26.00
N ALA A 18 20.57 -9.42 -25.63
CA ALA A 18 19.11 -9.39 -25.79
C ALA A 18 18.51 -8.10 -25.15
N PRO A 19 17.47 -7.50 -25.76
CA PRO A 19 16.86 -6.32 -25.17
C PRO A 19 16.21 -6.70 -23.83
N PRO A 20 16.41 -5.91 -22.76
CA PRO A 20 15.62 -6.07 -21.55
C PRO A 20 14.16 -5.81 -21.91
N LEU A 21 13.28 -6.65 -21.35
CA LEU A 21 11.82 -6.62 -21.50
C LEU A 21 11.31 -5.16 -21.48
N SER A 22 10.92 -4.67 -22.65
CA SER A 22 10.23 -3.40 -22.79
C SER A 22 8.90 -3.55 -22.06
N ILE A 23 8.79 -2.93 -20.90
CA ILE A 23 7.51 -2.54 -20.32
C ILE A 23 6.86 -1.66 -21.39
N GLU A 24 5.72 -2.10 -21.93
CA GLU A 24 4.89 -1.24 -22.78
C GLU A 24 4.54 0.00 -21.96
N GLU A 25 5.17 1.13 -22.28
CA GLU A 25 4.74 2.44 -21.81
C GLU A 25 3.40 2.75 -22.49
N ASP A 26 2.30 2.36 -21.83
CA ASP A 26 0.97 2.84 -22.16
C ASP A 26 1.01 4.39 -22.14
N GLY A 27 0.81 4.97 -23.32
CA GLY A 27 1.13 6.34 -23.66
C GLY A 27 0.76 7.36 -22.59
N GLY A 28 1.76 8.13 -22.15
CA GLY A 28 1.56 9.30 -21.30
C GLY A 28 0.63 10.34 -21.95
N LEU A 29 0.20 11.34 -21.17
CA LEU A 29 -0.67 12.49 -21.55
C LEU A 29 -0.39 13.10 -22.94
N ALA A 30 0.84 12.97 -23.46
CA ALA A 30 1.23 13.36 -24.82
C ALA A 30 0.46 12.63 -25.94
N THR A 31 0.01 11.39 -25.72
CA THR A 31 -0.82 10.64 -26.68
C THR A 31 -2.27 11.12 -26.72
N LEU A 32 -2.78 11.71 -25.63
CA LEU A 32 -4.10 12.37 -25.59
C LEU A 32 -4.10 13.76 -26.26
N LEU A 33 -2.93 14.36 -26.47
CA LEU A 33 -2.76 15.61 -27.23
C LEU A 33 -2.77 15.37 -28.76
N GLY A 34 -3.15 14.17 -29.20
CA GLY A 34 -3.38 13.82 -30.61
C GLY A 34 -4.35 14.82 -31.27
N GLY A 35 -3.97 15.26 -32.47
CA GLY A 35 -4.43 16.48 -33.13
C GLY A 35 -5.95 16.64 -33.29
N PRO A 36 -6.40 17.85 -33.72
CA PRO A 36 -7.80 18.25 -33.71
C PRO A 36 -8.64 17.32 -34.59
N THR A 37 -9.22 16.28 -33.99
CA THR A 37 -10.29 15.50 -34.60
C THR A 37 -11.50 16.40 -34.67
N ASP A 38 -11.86 16.75 -35.91
CA ASP A 38 -13.03 17.45 -36.44
C ASP A 38 -14.33 17.36 -35.58
N THR A 39 -14.32 17.97 -34.39
CA THR A 39 -15.38 17.92 -33.37
C THR A 39 -16.33 19.12 -33.48
N LEU A 40 -15.86 20.25 -34.01
CA LEU A 40 -16.57 21.53 -34.00
C LEU A 40 -17.89 21.53 -34.80
N GLY A 41 -17.98 20.71 -35.86
CA GLY A 41 -19.20 20.58 -36.68
C GLY A 41 -20.26 19.63 -36.09
N ARG A 42 -19.83 18.54 -35.44
CA ARG A 42 -20.72 17.57 -34.76
C ARG A 42 -21.30 18.13 -33.45
N GLU A 43 -20.54 18.97 -32.75
CA GLU A 43 -20.95 19.57 -31.48
C GLU A 43 -22.09 20.60 -31.60
N ALA A 44 -22.25 21.26 -32.74
CA ALA A 44 -23.25 22.32 -32.90
C ALA A 44 -24.71 21.81 -32.81
N VAL A 45 -25.00 20.63 -33.38
CA VAL A 45 -26.33 20.00 -33.31
C VAL A 45 -26.61 19.45 -31.90
N LEU A 46 -25.58 19.00 -31.19
CA LEU A 46 -25.70 18.43 -29.84
C LEU A 46 -25.97 19.47 -28.75
N ARG A 47 -25.79 20.76 -29.05
CA ARG A 47 -25.97 21.88 -28.11
C ARG A 47 -27.33 22.56 -28.20
N GLU A 48 -28.25 22.06 -29.02
CA GLU A 48 -29.63 22.56 -29.01
C GLU A 48 -30.26 22.35 -27.63
N ALA A 49 -30.78 23.42 -27.01
CA ALA A 49 -31.35 23.38 -25.66
C ALA A 49 -32.45 22.32 -25.52
N ALA A 50 -33.24 22.09 -26.58
CA ALA A 50 -34.28 21.06 -26.61
C ALA A 50 -33.72 19.63 -26.56
N ILE A 51 -32.56 19.38 -27.18
CA ILE A 51 -31.88 18.07 -27.15
C ILE A 51 -31.30 17.84 -25.75
N LEU A 52 -30.58 18.83 -25.20
CA LEU A 52 -29.98 18.72 -23.88
C LEU A 52 -31.04 18.54 -22.78
N GLN A 53 -32.16 19.28 -22.86
CA GLN A 53 -33.25 19.15 -21.91
C GLN A 53 -33.91 17.76 -22.00
N ALA A 54 -34.25 17.31 -23.22
CA ALA A 54 -34.85 15.98 -23.41
C ALA A 54 -33.92 14.85 -22.92
N ALA A 55 -32.63 14.93 -23.21
CA ALA A 55 -31.66 13.94 -22.74
C ALA A 55 -31.52 13.94 -21.21
N ARG A 56 -31.50 15.11 -20.58
CA ARG A 56 -31.48 15.23 -19.11
C ARG A 56 -32.73 14.60 -18.50
N ASP A 57 -33.90 14.89 -19.05
CA ASP A 57 -35.18 14.37 -18.55
C ASP A 57 -35.20 12.84 -18.66
N GLU A 58 -34.83 12.27 -19.80
CA GLU A 58 -34.78 10.81 -19.99
C GLU A 58 -33.79 10.14 -19.03
N LEU A 59 -32.60 10.73 -18.84
CA LEU A 59 -31.61 10.23 -17.87
C LEU A 59 -32.15 10.29 -16.44
N GLN A 60 -32.80 11.40 -16.05
CA GLN A 60 -33.37 11.53 -14.70
C GLN A 60 -34.52 10.53 -14.48
N HIS A 61 -35.38 10.29 -15.47
CA HIS A 61 -36.51 9.37 -15.31
C HIS A 61 -36.12 7.89 -15.34
N ALA A 62 -35.01 7.54 -16.00
CA ALA A 62 -34.60 6.15 -16.19
C ALA A 62 -34.12 5.45 -14.90
N PHE A 63 -33.68 6.21 -13.89
CA PHE A 63 -33.04 5.69 -12.69
C PHE A 63 -33.84 6.02 -11.42
N SER A 64 -33.83 5.10 -10.45
CA SER A 64 -34.32 5.35 -9.07
C SER A 64 -33.45 6.40 -8.37
N THR A 65 -33.91 6.92 -7.22
CA THR A 65 -33.17 7.96 -6.48
C THR A 65 -31.74 7.55 -6.12
N ASP A 66 -31.54 6.29 -5.69
CA ASP A 66 -30.22 5.78 -5.32
C ASP A 66 -29.35 5.53 -6.56
N GLU A 67 -29.92 5.01 -7.64
CA GLU A 67 -29.22 4.83 -8.90
C GLU A 67 -28.81 6.18 -9.51
N ARG A 68 -29.60 7.24 -9.40
CA ARG A 68 -29.21 8.58 -9.86
C ARG A 68 -27.97 9.07 -9.13
N ARG A 69 -27.87 8.85 -7.81
CA ARG A 69 -26.70 9.25 -7.00
C ARG A 69 -25.44 8.50 -7.42
N ARG A 70 -25.56 7.30 -7.99
CA ARG A 70 -24.42 6.51 -8.46
C ARG A 70 -24.12 6.73 -9.95
N LEU A 71 -25.11 6.56 -10.81
CA LEU A 71 -24.98 6.51 -12.27
C LEU A 71 -25.08 7.88 -12.93
N LEU A 72 -25.74 8.87 -12.34
CA LEU A 72 -25.75 10.22 -12.89
C LEU A 72 -24.69 11.13 -12.25
N ASN A 73 -23.91 10.60 -11.32
CA ASN A 73 -22.84 11.35 -10.68
C ASN A 73 -21.67 11.59 -11.67
N PRO A 74 -21.35 12.86 -12.00
CA PRO A 74 -20.22 13.19 -12.86
C PRO A 74 -18.88 12.71 -12.31
N PHE A 75 -18.79 12.43 -11.01
CA PHE A 75 -17.61 11.98 -10.30
C PHE A 75 -17.66 10.49 -9.95
N ALA A 76 -18.59 9.70 -10.50
CA ALA A 76 -18.54 8.24 -10.40
C ALA A 76 -17.53 7.63 -11.40
N PRO A 77 -17.07 6.38 -11.20
CA PRO A 77 -16.24 5.68 -12.19
C PRO A 77 -16.92 5.60 -13.56
N ALA A 78 -16.23 6.07 -14.59
CA ALA A 78 -16.73 6.03 -15.96
C ALA A 78 -17.06 4.59 -16.40
N GLY A 79 -16.28 3.59 -15.97
CA GLY A 79 -16.55 2.18 -16.27
C GLY A 79 -17.86 1.64 -15.69
N GLU A 80 -18.33 2.18 -14.57
CA GLU A 80 -19.61 1.79 -13.97
C GLU A 80 -20.78 2.56 -14.59
N ARG A 81 -20.57 3.85 -14.87
CA ARG A 81 -21.61 4.76 -15.35
C ARG A 81 -21.90 4.61 -16.85
N ASN A 82 -20.85 4.60 -17.67
CA ASN A 82 -20.97 4.92 -19.08
C ASN A 82 -21.87 3.91 -19.81
N THR A 83 -21.78 2.63 -19.46
CA THR A 83 -22.61 1.55 -20.03
C THR A 83 -24.10 1.82 -19.83
N GLU A 84 -24.51 2.21 -18.63
CA GLU A 84 -25.91 2.47 -18.30
C GLU A 84 -26.42 3.75 -18.97
N VAL A 85 -25.62 4.83 -18.93
CA VAL A 85 -25.94 6.09 -19.60
C VAL A 85 -26.11 5.90 -21.11
N ILE A 86 -25.20 5.17 -21.75
CA ILE A 86 -25.27 4.85 -23.18
C ILE A 86 -26.55 4.06 -23.48
N THR A 87 -26.85 3.05 -22.66
CA THR A 87 -28.03 2.19 -22.84
C THR A 87 -29.33 3.01 -22.77
N VAL A 88 -29.46 3.87 -21.77
CA VAL A 88 -30.62 4.75 -21.60
C VAL A 88 -30.76 5.71 -22.78
N LEU A 89 -29.69 6.43 -23.15
CA LEU A 89 -29.76 7.41 -24.23
C LEU A 89 -30.04 6.74 -25.60
N ARG A 90 -29.46 5.58 -25.88
CA ARG A 90 -29.76 4.81 -27.11
C ARG A 90 -31.24 4.45 -27.19
N ARG A 91 -31.80 3.95 -26.09
CA ARG A 91 -33.23 3.60 -26.01
C ARG A 91 -34.10 4.84 -26.21
N ALA A 92 -33.79 5.94 -25.53
CA ALA A 92 -34.53 7.20 -25.66
C ALA A 92 -34.49 7.74 -27.10
N ILE A 93 -33.32 7.75 -27.75
CA ILE A 93 -33.19 8.16 -29.16
C ILE A 93 -34.07 7.28 -30.07
N GLY A 94 -34.05 5.95 -29.87
CA GLY A 94 -34.91 5.03 -30.61
C GLY A 94 -36.40 5.36 -30.46
N GLN A 95 -36.85 5.66 -29.24
CA GLN A 95 -38.23 6.06 -28.97
C GLN A 95 -38.59 7.40 -29.62
N HIS A 96 -37.69 8.40 -29.54
CA HIS A 96 -37.86 9.71 -30.17
C HIS A 96 -37.90 9.65 -31.70
N ARG A 97 -37.19 8.72 -32.33
CA ARG A 97 -37.28 8.48 -33.78
C ARG A 97 -38.67 8.00 -34.19
N THR A 98 -39.30 7.14 -33.39
CA THR A 98 -40.64 6.62 -33.66
C THR A 98 -41.74 7.65 -33.39
N ARG A 99 -41.68 8.36 -32.25
CA ARG A 99 -42.74 9.31 -31.84
C ARG A 99 -42.57 10.72 -32.39
N GLY A 100 -41.40 11.04 -32.97
CA GLY A 100 -41.01 12.39 -33.35
C GLY A 100 -40.70 13.26 -32.14
N GLY A 101 -39.43 13.46 -31.82
CA GLY A 101 -39.02 14.34 -30.73
C GLY A 101 -37.58 14.83 -30.84
N PRO A 102 -37.12 15.67 -29.90
CA PRO A 102 -35.84 16.37 -30.00
C PRO A 102 -34.62 15.45 -30.23
N LEU A 103 -34.59 14.28 -29.58
CA LEU A 103 -33.48 13.33 -29.70
C LEU A 103 -33.48 12.52 -31.01
N ALA A 104 -34.49 12.65 -31.87
CA ALA A 104 -34.66 11.76 -33.03
C ALA A 104 -33.47 11.80 -34.02
N ARG A 105 -32.83 12.97 -34.15
CA ARG A 105 -31.73 13.22 -35.09
C ARG A 105 -30.35 12.98 -34.47
N VAL A 106 -30.28 12.60 -33.20
CA VAL A 106 -29.03 12.40 -32.48
C VAL A 106 -28.36 11.09 -32.93
N PRO A 107 -27.06 11.10 -33.27
CA PRO A 107 -26.27 9.89 -33.49
C PRO A 107 -26.20 8.97 -32.26
N THR A 108 -26.07 7.66 -32.46
CA THR A 108 -26.09 6.66 -31.38
C THR A 108 -24.73 6.00 -31.10
N ASP A 109 -23.65 6.56 -31.64
CA ASP A 109 -22.27 6.19 -31.29
C ASP A 109 -21.93 6.62 -29.86
N ASP A 110 -21.08 5.85 -29.19
CA ASP A 110 -20.78 6.04 -27.76
C ASP A 110 -20.19 7.43 -27.46
N GLU A 111 -19.33 7.94 -28.34
CA GLU A 111 -18.71 9.26 -28.20
C GLU A 111 -19.76 10.38 -28.12
N THR A 112 -20.72 10.38 -29.04
CA THR A 112 -21.83 11.36 -29.06
C THR A 112 -22.69 11.26 -27.79
N LEU A 113 -23.02 10.04 -27.35
CA LEU A 113 -23.88 9.84 -26.18
C LEU A 113 -23.20 10.29 -24.89
N LEU A 114 -21.90 10.02 -24.75
CA LEU A 114 -21.10 10.50 -23.62
C LEU A 114 -20.91 12.01 -23.66
N ALA A 115 -20.79 12.61 -24.85
CA ALA A 115 -20.77 14.07 -25.00
C ALA A 115 -22.10 14.71 -24.55
N ILE A 116 -23.24 14.08 -24.85
CA ILE A 116 -24.55 14.53 -24.34
C ILE A 116 -24.63 14.43 -22.82
N PHE A 117 -24.19 13.31 -22.24
CA PHE A 117 -24.12 13.18 -20.78
C PHE A 117 -23.26 14.29 -20.17
N ALA A 118 -22.06 14.51 -20.73
CA ALA A 118 -21.15 15.55 -20.30
C ALA A 118 -21.80 16.95 -20.39
N ALA A 119 -22.51 17.23 -21.48
CA ALA A 119 -23.19 18.51 -21.72
C ALA A 119 -24.44 18.72 -20.85
N THR A 120 -25.10 17.66 -20.38
CA THR A 120 -26.38 17.76 -19.65
C THR A 120 -26.20 17.74 -18.13
N ILE A 121 -25.48 16.74 -17.63
CA ILE A 121 -25.33 16.43 -16.20
C ILE A 121 -23.86 16.56 -15.77
N GLY A 122 -22.91 16.22 -16.65
CA GLY A 122 -21.48 16.16 -16.36
C GLY A 122 -20.78 17.53 -16.20
N TRP A 123 -19.52 17.60 -16.62
CA TRP A 123 -18.69 18.82 -16.62
C TRP A 123 -18.39 19.39 -18.02
N GLY A 124 -19.27 19.13 -18.98
CA GLY A 124 -19.07 19.54 -20.37
C GLY A 124 -17.73 19.01 -20.92
N PRO A 125 -16.93 19.82 -21.64
CA PRO A 125 -15.66 19.37 -22.19
C PRO A 125 -14.64 18.90 -21.13
N ALA A 126 -14.81 19.29 -19.87
CA ALA A 126 -13.93 18.83 -18.79
C ALA A 126 -14.24 17.39 -18.31
N GLN A 127 -15.40 16.82 -18.66
CA GLN A 127 -15.85 15.51 -18.14
C GLN A 127 -14.86 14.38 -18.46
N ARG A 128 -14.32 14.35 -19.68
CA ARG A 128 -13.36 13.31 -20.10
C ARG A 128 -12.10 13.27 -19.23
N TYR A 129 -11.70 14.42 -18.70
CA TYR A 129 -10.53 14.55 -17.84
C TYR A 129 -10.82 14.14 -16.40
N LEU A 130 -12.05 14.36 -15.93
CA LEU A 130 -12.51 13.85 -14.64
C LEU A 130 -12.64 12.32 -14.63
N ASP A 131 -13.01 11.76 -15.79
CA ASP A 131 -13.17 10.33 -16.01
C ASP A 131 -11.81 9.60 -16.11
N ASP A 132 -10.73 10.28 -16.51
CA ASP A 132 -9.39 9.68 -16.64
C ASP A 132 -8.76 9.46 -15.26
N PRO A 133 -8.49 8.19 -14.84
CA PRO A 133 -7.92 7.88 -13.53
C PRO A 133 -6.51 8.45 -13.30
N ARG A 134 -5.80 8.92 -14.34
CA ARG A 134 -4.48 9.54 -14.19
C ARG A 134 -4.54 11.00 -13.74
N VAL A 135 -5.65 11.70 -14.01
CA VAL A 135 -5.83 13.11 -13.65
C VAL A 135 -6.24 13.26 -12.19
N ASN A 136 -5.48 14.05 -11.43
CA ASN A 136 -5.72 14.31 -10.01
C ASN A 136 -6.44 15.65 -9.77
N GLU A 137 -6.16 16.65 -10.58
CA GLU A 137 -6.77 17.98 -10.46
C GLU A 137 -7.19 18.52 -11.83
N VAL A 138 -8.38 19.10 -11.88
CA VAL A 138 -8.93 19.81 -13.02
C VAL A 138 -9.25 21.23 -12.58
N LYS A 139 -8.71 22.21 -13.29
CA LYS A 139 -8.90 23.64 -13.03
C LYS A 139 -9.49 24.31 -14.24
N ILE A 140 -10.63 24.98 -14.06
CA ILE A 140 -11.33 25.73 -15.10
C ILE A 140 -11.18 27.20 -14.78
N ILE A 141 -10.57 27.97 -15.70
CA ILE A 141 -10.32 29.40 -15.55
C ILE A 141 -10.99 30.11 -16.72
N GLY A 142 -12.20 30.61 -16.46
CA GLY A 142 -13.15 30.93 -17.51
C GLY A 142 -13.30 29.79 -18.49
N ARG A 143 -13.12 30.04 -19.78
CA ARG A 143 -13.34 29.01 -20.80
C ARG A 143 -12.27 27.92 -20.83
N ARG A 144 -11.09 28.18 -20.27
CA ARG A 144 -9.90 27.32 -20.41
C ARG A 144 -9.89 26.22 -19.36
N ILE A 145 -9.53 25.01 -19.78
CA ILE A 145 -9.37 23.85 -18.91
C ILE A 145 -7.87 23.58 -18.71
N ARG A 146 -7.49 23.31 -17.47
CA ARG A 146 -6.15 22.85 -17.09
C ARG A 146 -6.28 21.55 -16.30
N VAL A 147 -5.37 20.62 -16.53
CA VAL A 147 -5.35 19.31 -15.87
C VAL A 147 -3.98 19.05 -15.26
N GLN A 148 -3.95 18.27 -14.19
CA GLN A 148 -2.74 17.89 -13.50
C GLN A 148 -2.77 16.40 -13.12
N GLU A 149 -1.71 15.67 -13.47
CA GLU A 149 -1.41 14.36 -12.89
C GLU A 149 -0.56 14.53 -11.63
N SER A 150 -0.66 13.58 -10.70
CA SER A 150 0.09 13.63 -9.43
C SER A 150 1.59 13.85 -9.66
N GLY A 151 2.14 14.88 -9.01
CA GLY A 151 3.57 15.23 -9.09
C GLY A 151 3.99 15.95 -10.37
N LYS A 152 3.09 16.18 -11.33
CA LYS A 152 3.37 16.90 -12.58
C LYS A 152 2.81 18.33 -12.56
N PRO A 153 3.33 19.26 -13.36
CA PRO A 153 2.75 20.60 -13.48
C PRO A 153 1.39 20.59 -14.20
N PHE A 154 0.60 21.65 -14.01
CA PHE A 154 -0.65 21.84 -14.74
C PHE A 154 -0.43 22.08 -16.23
N LEU A 155 -1.08 21.28 -17.07
CA LEU A 155 -1.13 21.46 -18.52
C LEU A 155 -2.46 22.09 -18.94
N THR A 156 -2.42 23.00 -19.90
CA THR A 156 -3.64 23.51 -20.55
C THR A 156 -3.99 22.61 -21.72
N VAL A 157 -5.24 22.14 -21.77
CA VAL A 157 -5.73 21.26 -22.84
C VAL A 157 -6.34 22.07 -23.99
N ALA A 158 -6.53 21.43 -25.15
CA ALA A 158 -7.05 22.09 -26.34
C ALA A 158 -8.55 22.44 -26.20
N GLU A 159 -9.31 21.57 -25.52
CA GLU A 159 -10.74 21.74 -25.30
C GLU A 159 -11.03 22.91 -24.35
N GLN A 160 -12.12 23.60 -24.65
CA GLN A 160 -12.57 24.78 -23.92
C GLN A 160 -14.10 24.79 -23.87
N PHE A 161 -14.64 25.45 -22.85
CA PHE A 161 -16.07 25.75 -22.82
C PHE A 161 -16.44 26.74 -23.93
N ALA A 162 -17.68 26.68 -24.38
CA ALA A 162 -18.15 27.53 -25.48
C ALA A 162 -18.20 29.00 -25.07
N SER A 163 -18.54 29.27 -23.81
CA SER A 163 -18.60 30.62 -23.24
C SER A 163 -18.28 30.60 -21.74
N ALA A 164 -17.89 31.76 -21.20
CA ALA A 164 -17.69 31.92 -19.76
C ALA A 164 -19.02 31.77 -18.98
N ALA A 165 -20.15 32.17 -19.59
CA ALA A 165 -21.48 31.98 -19.04
C ALA A 165 -21.83 30.50 -18.83
N GLU A 166 -21.46 29.63 -19.77
CA GLU A 166 -21.67 28.19 -19.65
C GLU A 166 -20.99 27.60 -18.41
N VAL A 167 -19.76 28.04 -18.11
CA VAL A 167 -18.99 27.58 -16.94
C VAL A 167 -19.68 28.00 -15.65
N ARG A 168 -20.10 29.28 -15.58
CA ARG A 168 -20.84 29.83 -14.44
C ARG A 168 -22.15 29.07 -14.21
N ASP A 169 -22.97 28.95 -15.26
CA ASP A 169 -24.29 28.32 -15.17
C ASP A 169 -24.16 26.85 -14.75
N ARG A 170 -23.11 26.16 -15.20
CA ARG A 170 -22.80 24.79 -14.78
C ARG A 170 -22.35 24.72 -13.31
N ALA A 171 -21.52 25.64 -12.85
CA ALA A 171 -21.13 25.72 -11.43
C ALA A 171 -22.35 25.90 -10.53
N MET A 172 -23.26 26.80 -10.90
CA MET A 172 -24.51 27.08 -10.17
C MET A 172 -25.46 25.87 -10.18
N LEU A 173 -25.64 25.21 -11.33
CA LEU A 173 -26.45 24.00 -11.44
C LEU A 173 -25.93 22.89 -10.50
N LEU A 174 -24.62 22.65 -10.50
CA LEU A 174 -24.02 21.59 -9.69
C LEU A 174 -24.06 21.92 -8.19
N ALA A 175 -23.81 23.18 -7.82
CA ALA A 175 -24.01 23.62 -6.44
C ALA A 175 -25.46 23.37 -5.99
N SER A 176 -26.44 23.72 -6.82
CA SER A 176 -27.86 23.48 -6.54
C SER A 176 -28.20 21.99 -6.40
N LEU A 177 -27.66 21.12 -7.27
CA LEU A 177 -27.82 19.67 -7.17
C LEU A 177 -27.22 19.09 -5.88
N MET A 178 -26.19 19.73 -5.33
CA MET A 178 -25.53 19.38 -4.08
C MET A 178 -26.11 20.09 -2.84
N GLY A 179 -27.19 20.86 -2.99
CA GLY A 179 -27.82 21.61 -1.89
C GLY A 179 -26.96 22.76 -1.35
N VAL A 180 -26.05 23.30 -2.17
CA VAL A 180 -25.20 24.45 -1.86
C VAL A 180 -25.71 25.68 -2.61
N HIS A 181 -25.84 26.81 -1.90
CA HIS A 181 -26.25 28.08 -2.47
C HIS A 181 -25.02 28.83 -3.01
N LEU A 182 -24.82 28.78 -4.33
CA LEU A 182 -23.79 29.54 -5.05
C LEU A 182 -24.46 30.59 -5.94
N ASP A 183 -24.37 31.86 -5.57
CA ASP A 183 -25.00 32.99 -6.26
C ASP A 183 -24.20 34.28 -6.09
N ALA A 184 -24.70 35.41 -6.59
CA ALA A 184 -23.98 36.69 -6.48
C ALA A 184 -23.80 37.21 -5.04
N GLN A 185 -24.63 36.75 -4.08
CA GLN A 185 -24.51 37.09 -2.66
C GLN A 185 -23.53 36.14 -1.94
N ASN A 186 -23.49 34.88 -2.36
CA ASN A 186 -22.55 33.85 -1.91
C ASN A 186 -21.68 33.38 -3.09
N PRO A 187 -20.77 34.24 -3.63
CA PRO A 187 -20.11 33.99 -4.90
C PRO A 187 -18.90 33.04 -4.82
N GLN A 188 -18.70 32.38 -3.69
CA GLN A 188 -17.57 31.46 -3.50
C GLN A 188 -17.95 30.39 -2.49
N GLU A 189 -17.91 29.13 -2.92
CA GLU A 189 -18.30 28.01 -2.08
C GLU A 189 -17.46 26.76 -2.38
N THR A 190 -17.43 25.85 -1.40
CA THR A 190 -16.86 24.52 -1.57
C THR A 190 -18.00 23.51 -1.64
N LEU A 191 -18.08 22.76 -2.74
CA LEU A 191 -19.18 21.83 -2.99
C LEU A 191 -18.82 20.44 -2.43
N PRO A 192 -19.72 19.81 -1.64
CA PRO A 192 -19.50 18.47 -1.10
C PRO A 192 -19.71 17.44 -2.21
N ALA A 193 -18.61 16.98 -2.81
CA ALA A 193 -18.67 15.94 -3.83
C ALA A 193 -18.25 14.58 -3.26
N ASP A 194 -18.82 13.53 -3.84
CA ASP A 194 -18.59 12.17 -3.37
C ASP A 194 -17.12 11.72 -3.55
N HIS A 195 -16.77 10.67 -2.80
CA HIS A 195 -15.47 10.00 -2.86
C HIS A 195 -14.27 10.91 -2.55
N GLY A 196 -14.43 11.88 -1.67
CA GLY A 196 -13.37 12.81 -1.26
C GLY A 196 -13.01 13.86 -2.31
N THR A 197 -13.84 14.00 -3.34
CA THR A 197 -13.63 15.01 -4.39
C THR A 197 -13.90 16.38 -3.82
N ARG A 198 -12.90 17.25 -3.92
CA ARG A 198 -12.98 18.63 -3.46
C ARG A 198 -13.29 19.52 -4.64
N ILE A 199 -14.43 20.21 -4.61
CA ILE A 199 -14.77 21.19 -5.63
C ILE A 199 -14.84 22.56 -4.97
N HIS A 200 -14.04 23.49 -5.44
CA HIS A 200 -14.16 24.89 -5.07
C HIS A 200 -14.62 25.69 -6.28
N ALA A 201 -15.70 26.44 -6.13
CA ALA A 201 -16.23 27.30 -7.17
C ALA A 201 -16.20 28.75 -6.71
N THR A 202 -15.77 29.64 -7.60
CA THR A 202 -15.83 31.08 -7.41
C THR A 202 -16.46 31.71 -8.66
N ILE A 203 -17.46 32.55 -8.47
CA ILE A 203 -18.22 33.22 -9.52
C ILE A 203 -18.20 34.75 -9.28
N PRO A 204 -18.65 35.56 -10.26
CA PRO A 204 -18.85 36.99 -10.05
C PRO A 204 -19.82 37.28 -8.89
N PRO A 205 -19.60 38.38 -8.13
CA PRO A 205 -18.66 39.46 -8.39
C PRO A 205 -17.24 39.26 -7.80
N ARG A 206 -16.91 38.10 -7.21
CA ARG A 206 -15.56 37.88 -6.62
C ARG A 206 -14.44 37.74 -7.65
N ILE A 207 -14.80 37.39 -8.88
CA ILE A 207 -13.93 37.37 -10.05
C ILE A 207 -14.55 38.22 -11.16
N PRO A 208 -13.78 38.64 -12.19
CA PRO A 208 -14.32 39.39 -13.33
C PRO A 208 -15.48 38.67 -14.01
N THR A 209 -16.52 39.41 -14.39
CA THR A 209 -17.71 38.85 -15.07
C THR A 209 -17.34 38.12 -16.38
N ASP A 210 -16.34 38.63 -17.09
CA ASP A 210 -15.85 38.06 -18.35
C ASP A 210 -15.18 36.69 -18.16
N ASP A 211 -14.65 36.42 -16.95
CA ASP A 211 -14.08 35.13 -16.61
C ASP A 211 -15.19 34.10 -16.29
N GLY A 212 -16.40 34.53 -15.91
CA GLY A 212 -17.56 33.66 -15.67
C GLY A 212 -17.47 32.81 -14.40
N ALA A 213 -16.46 31.94 -14.27
CA ALA A 213 -16.18 31.15 -13.07
C ALA A 213 -14.71 30.69 -12.99
N LEU A 214 -14.21 30.53 -11.77
CA LEU A 214 -13.04 29.74 -11.43
C LEU A 214 -13.53 28.47 -10.73
N ILE A 215 -13.13 27.31 -11.24
CA ILE A 215 -13.50 26.02 -10.66
C ILE A 215 -12.24 25.20 -10.46
N CYS A 216 -12.03 24.75 -9.23
CA CYS A 216 -10.91 23.89 -8.85
C CYS A 216 -11.50 22.56 -8.37
N ILE A 217 -11.30 21.51 -9.15
CA ILE A 217 -11.74 20.16 -8.83
C ILE A 217 -10.51 19.33 -8.51
N ARG A 218 -10.36 18.93 -7.26
CA ARG A 218 -9.34 17.96 -6.84
C ARG A 218 -10.03 16.64 -6.57
N ARG A 219 -9.80 15.64 -7.41
CA ARG A 219 -10.43 14.35 -7.29
C ARG A 219 -9.99 13.68 -6.00
N GLY A 220 -10.95 13.16 -5.25
CA GLY A 220 -10.66 12.34 -4.10
C GLY A 220 -10.15 10.98 -4.53
N ARG A 221 -9.47 10.32 -3.60
CA ARG A 221 -9.00 8.96 -3.84
C ARG A 221 -10.16 8.02 -3.58
N ARG A 222 -10.33 7.04 -4.49
CA ARG A 222 -11.40 6.03 -4.39
C ARG A 222 -10.92 4.71 -3.81
N VAL A 223 -9.61 4.46 -3.85
CA VAL A 223 -9.00 3.27 -3.27
C VAL A 223 -8.51 3.62 -1.88
N ALA A 224 -9.06 2.90 -0.90
CA ALA A 224 -8.63 2.95 0.48
C ALA A 224 -7.23 2.32 0.61
N TRP A 225 -6.23 3.15 0.89
CA TRP A 225 -4.85 2.67 1.04
C TRP A 225 -4.62 2.04 2.40
N ASP A 226 -3.73 1.06 2.44
CA ASP A 226 -3.10 0.55 3.66
C ASP A 226 -1.63 1.02 3.77
N VAL A 227 -0.93 0.61 4.83
CA VAL A 227 0.48 0.97 5.05
C VAL A 227 1.39 0.45 3.93
N HIS A 228 1.08 -0.73 3.38
CA HIS A 228 1.86 -1.33 2.30
C HIS A 228 1.71 -0.53 0.99
N ASP A 229 0.51 -0.05 0.69
CA ASP A 229 0.26 0.81 -0.48
C ASP A 229 1.10 2.09 -0.43
N LEU A 230 1.25 2.71 0.75
CA LEU A 230 2.09 3.90 0.93
C LEU A 230 3.58 3.59 0.81
N MET A 231 4.02 2.45 1.32
CA MET A 231 5.40 1.97 1.19
C MET A 231 5.78 1.76 -0.28
N GLN A 232 4.93 1.10 -1.07
CA GLN A 232 5.15 0.90 -2.51
C GLN A 232 5.24 2.22 -3.29
N ARG A 233 4.64 3.29 -2.77
CA ARG A 233 4.70 4.65 -3.33
C ARG A 233 5.93 5.44 -2.89
N GLY A 234 6.83 4.82 -2.12
CA GLY A 234 8.07 5.42 -1.67
C GLY A 234 7.92 6.41 -0.51
N ALA A 235 6.80 6.37 0.23
CA ALA A 235 6.62 7.28 1.37
C ALA A 235 7.54 6.96 2.56
N PHE A 236 7.94 5.70 2.66
CA PHE A 236 8.83 5.12 3.65
C PHE A 236 9.26 3.71 3.22
N ASN A 237 10.29 3.16 3.87
CA ASN A 237 10.81 1.80 3.61
C ASN A 237 10.11 0.73 4.47
N GLN A 238 10.49 -0.54 4.28
CA GLN A 238 9.93 -1.67 5.03
C GLN A 238 10.11 -1.53 6.55
N GLN A 239 11.27 -1.06 7.00
CA GLN A 239 11.56 -0.90 8.43
C GLN A 239 10.59 0.08 9.11
N ILE A 240 10.30 1.20 8.47
CA ILE A 240 9.28 2.14 8.95
C ILE A 240 7.88 1.51 8.88
N ALA A 241 7.57 0.76 7.82
CA ALA A 241 6.29 0.06 7.72
C ALA A 241 6.07 -0.89 8.90
N ASP A 242 7.09 -1.66 9.27
CA ASP A 242 7.05 -2.58 10.40
C ASP A 242 6.83 -1.85 11.73
N LEU A 243 7.51 -0.72 11.95
CA LEU A 243 7.30 0.13 13.13
C LEU A 243 5.86 0.65 13.20
N LEU A 244 5.33 1.19 12.09
CA LEU A 244 3.96 1.70 12.03
C LEU A 244 2.93 0.60 12.33
N LEU A 245 3.11 -0.59 11.77
CA LEU A 245 2.25 -1.75 12.01
C LEU A 245 2.34 -2.25 13.45
N LEU A 246 3.53 -2.25 14.06
CA LEU A 246 3.71 -2.59 15.47
C LEU A 246 2.96 -1.61 16.38
N LEU A 247 3.12 -0.31 16.15
CA LEU A 247 2.46 0.74 16.93
C LEU A 247 0.93 0.70 16.76
N ALA A 248 0.44 0.43 15.55
CA ALA A 248 -0.99 0.20 15.32
C ALA A 248 -1.51 -1.06 16.04
N ARG A 249 -0.73 -2.15 16.06
CA ARG A 249 -1.05 -3.35 16.85
C ARG A 249 -1.11 -3.06 18.34
N ALA A 250 -0.25 -2.18 18.82
CA ALA A 250 -0.24 -1.67 20.20
C ALA A 250 -1.37 -0.68 20.50
N ARG A 251 -2.23 -0.40 19.52
CA ARG A 251 -3.35 0.54 19.63
C ARG A 251 -2.90 1.93 20.07
N CYS A 252 -1.75 2.37 19.57
CA CYS A 252 -1.22 3.69 19.85
C CYS A 252 -2.13 4.80 19.30
N SER A 253 -2.20 5.93 20.00
CA SER A 253 -2.76 7.18 19.51
C SER A 253 -1.70 7.95 18.73
N PHE A 254 -2.04 8.37 17.51
CA PHE A 254 -1.14 9.01 16.56
C PHE A 254 -1.56 10.45 16.27
N LEU A 255 -0.58 11.34 16.34
CA LEU A 255 -0.70 12.72 15.84
C LEU A 255 0.12 12.90 14.57
N ILE A 256 -0.55 13.10 13.44
CA ILE A 256 0.11 13.22 12.14
C ILE A 256 0.21 14.68 11.70
N ALA A 257 1.43 15.16 11.53
CA ALA A 257 1.77 16.53 11.20
C ALA A 257 2.33 16.68 9.79
N GLY A 258 2.21 17.89 9.24
CA GLY A 258 2.80 18.24 7.95
C GLY A 258 2.08 19.38 7.22
N ARG A 259 2.67 19.84 6.12
CA ARG A 259 2.11 20.92 5.30
C ARG A 259 0.90 20.44 4.49
N THR A 260 0.20 21.38 3.85
CA THR A 260 -0.86 21.03 2.89
C THR A 260 -0.28 20.21 1.75
N GLY A 261 -0.92 19.08 1.44
CA GLY A 261 -0.48 18.21 0.36
C GLY A 261 0.65 17.23 0.71
N SER A 262 1.15 17.20 1.96
CA SER A 262 2.20 16.26 2.37
C SER A 262 1.75 14.80 2.55
N GLY A 263 0.43 14.54 2.49
CA GLY A 263 -0.10 13.18 2.60
C GLY A 263 -0.58 12.77 4.00
N LYS A 264 -0.78 13.70 4.94
CA LYS A 264 -1.28 13.41 6.30
C LYS A 264 -2.52 12.50 6.32
N THR A 265 -3.58 12.91 5.62
CA THR A 265 -4.84 12.14 5.53
C THR A 265 -4.62 10.78 4.87
N ALA A 266 -3.63 10.67 3.97
CA ALA A 266 -3.26 9.39 3.37
C ALA A 266 -2.63 8.44 4.38
N LEU A 267 -1.74 8.93 5.24
CA LEU A 267 -1.15 8.12 6.31
C LEU A 267 -2.19 7.75 7.38
N LEU A 268 -3.08 8.67 7.75
CA LEU A 268 -4.20 8.37 8.65
C LEU A 268 -5.05 7.22 8.11
N GLU A 269 -5.48 7.33 6.85
CA GLU A 269 -6.27 6.29 6.18
C GLU A 269 -5.51 4.96 6.12
N ALA A 270 -4.22 4.99 5.77
CA ALA A 270 -3.36 3.82 5.70
C ALA A 270 -3.24 3.09 7.04
N LEU A 271 -3.01 3.83 8.13
CA LEU A 271 -2.95 3.28 9.48
C LEU A 271 -4.30 2.73 9.92
N ALA A 272 -5.40 3.43 9.65
CA ALA A 272 -6.75 2.97 9.98
C ALA A 272 -7.12 1.66 9.24
N ASN A 273 -6.79 1.56 7.95
CA ASN A 273 -7.01 0.33 7.17
C ASN A 273 -6.04 -0.81 7.51
N SER A 274 -4.93 -0.51 8.17
CA SER A 274 -3.96 -1.51 8.66
C SER A 274 -4.15 -1.83 10.14
N TRP A 275 -5.22 -1.32 10.76
CA TRP A 275 -5.50 -1.51 12.17
C TRP A 275 -5.82 -2.98 12.46
N PRO A 276 -5.32 -3.57 13.56
CA PRO A 276 -5.35 -5.01 13.78
C PRO A 276 -6.77 -5.59 13.96
N GLY A 277 -7.09 -6.62 13.18
CA GLY A 277 -8.33 -7.38 13.30
C GLY A 277 -9.49 -6.69 12.58
N ASP A 278 -10.64 -6.66 13.25
CA ASP A 278 -11.92 -6.21 12.68
C ASP A 278 -12.47 -5.02 13.49
N PRO A 279 -11.77 -3.88 13.53
CA PRO A 279 -12.15 -2.77 14.39
C PRO A 279 -13.39 -2.05 13.86
N HIS A 280 -14.27 -1.64 14.77
CA HIS A 280 -15.23 -0.58 14.47
C HIS A 280 -14.50 0.77 14.39
N ILE A 281 -14.39 1.32 13.19
CA ILE A 281 -13.72 2.59 12.92
C ILE A 281 -14.75 3.70 12.82
N LEU A 282 -14.55 4.77 13.58
CA LEU A 282 -15.38 5.97 13.53
C LEU A 282 -14.57 7.16 13.01
N THR A 283 -14.93 7.66 11.84
CA THR A 283 -14.32 8.87 11.26
C THR A 283 -15.19 10.09 11.51
N ILE A 284 -14.59 11.19 11.95
CA ILE A 284 -15.26 12.49 12.08
C ILE A 284 -14.62 13.42 11.06
N GLU A 285 -15.39 13.83 10.07
CA GLU A 285 -14.89 14.67 8.98
C GLU A 285 -15.78 15.88 8.78
N ASP A 286 -15.17 17.00 8.42
CA ASP A 286 -15.90 18.07 7.76
C ASP A 286 -16.43 17.55 6.40
N HIS A 287 -17.29 18.28 5.72
CA HIS A 287 -18.04 17.84 4.53
C HIS A 287 -17.25 17.26 3.34
N MET A 288 -15.93 17.26 3.41
CA MET A 288 -15.01 16.93 2.33
C MET A 288 -14.75 15.44 2.13
N GLN A 289 -15.24 14.57 3.03
CA GLN A 289 -15.28 13.12 2.87
C GLN A 289 -13.97 12.45 2.36
N GLU A 290 -12.85 12.65 3.03
CA GLU A 290 -11.52 12.30 2.50
C GLU A 290 -11.02 10.91 2.88
N ILE A 291 -11.48 10.39 4.00
CA ILE A 291 -11.06 9.10 4.55
C ILE A 291 -11.94 7.99 3.98
N HIS A 292 -11.31 6.93 3.48
CA HIS A 292 -12.00 5.73 2.98
C HIS A 292 -11.53 4.49 3.75
N ILE A 293 -12.48 3.79 4.38
CA ILE A 293 -12.22 2.54 5.12
C ILE A 293 -12.63 1.35 4.25
N ARG A 294 -11.76 0.33 4.12
CA ARG A 294 -11.98 -0.84 3.27
C ARG A 294 -13.19 -1.67 3.68
N ARG A 295 -13.43 -1.82 4.98
CA ARG A 295 -14.51 -2.62 5.58
C ARG A 295 -15.69 -1.72 5.92
N ALA A 296 -16.55 -1.47 4.93
CA ALA A 296 -17.67 -0.53 5.07
C ALA A 296 -18.71 -0.97 6.12
N ASP A 297 -18.81 -2.26 6.41
CA ASP A 297 -19.68 -2.85 7.45
C ASP A 297 -19.24 -2.53 8.88
N LEU A 298 -17.97 -2.18 9.08
CA LEU A 298 -17.38 -1.81 10.37
C LEU A 298 -16.98 -0.33 10.43
N TRP A 299 -17.56 0.50 9.57
CA TRP A 299 -17.24 1.92 9.47
C TRP A 299 -18.45 2.78 9.80
N THR A 300 -18.34 3.62 10.85
CA THR A 300 -19.25 4.73 11.07
C THR A 300 -18.61 6.03 10.59
N ARG A 301 -19.33 6.77 9.74
CA ARG A 301 -18.90 8.07 9.24
C ARG A 301 -19.79 9.17 9.77
N GLU A 302 -19.23 9.99 10.65
CA GLU A 302 -19.89 11.20 11.15
C GLU A 302 -19.41 12.42 10.32
N GLN A 303 -20.35 13.14 9.74
CA GLN A 303 -20.08 14.33 8.92
C GLN A 303 -20.55 15.58 9.64
N VAL A 304 -19.69 16.59 9.70
CA VAL A 304 -20.00 17.88 10.31
C VAL A 304 -19.87 19.03 9.32
N ASN A 305 -20.56 20.14 9.59
CA ASN A 305 -20.39 21.41 8.89
C ASN A 305 -19.78 22.45 9.82
N THR A 306 -18.46 22.58 9.87
CA THR A 306 -17.87 23.59 10.76
C THR A 306 -18.11 25.03 10.30
N GLN A 307 -18.43 25.22 9.00
CA GLN A 307 -18.76 26.54 8.47
C GLN A 307 -20.16 27.02 8.90
N ARG A 308 -21.12 26.09 9.02
CA ARG A 308 -22.49 26.40 9.48
C ARG A 308 -22.63 26.31 11.00
N ASP A 309 -21.91 25.39 11.62
CA ASP A 309 -21.89 25.19 13.07
C ASP A 309 -20.45 24.91 13.53
N PRO A 310 -19.72 25.96 13.95
CA PRO A 310 -18.32 25.84 14.38
C PRO A 310 -18.09 24.81 15.48
N ASP A 311 -19.09 24.54 16.34
CA ASP A 311 -18.94 23.63 17.48
C ASP A 311 -19.34 22.18 17.15
N ALA A 312 -19.81 21.92 15.92
CA ALA A 312 -20.30 20.60 15.52
C ALA A 312 -19.25 19.50 15.66
N PHE A 313 -18.00 19.77 15.26
CA PHE A 313 -16.92 18.80 15.33
C PHE A 313 -16.66 18.36 16.79
N GLY A 314 -16.46 19.32 17.68
CA GLY A 314 -16.21 19.04 19.10
C GLY A 314 -17.40 18.37 19.80
N ARG A 315 -18.62 18.66 19.37
CA ARG A 315 -19.83 17.99 19.88
C ARG A 315 -19.92 16.54 19.43
N VAL A 316 -19.71 16.26 18.15
CA VAL A 316 -19.68 14.88 17.62
C VAL A 316 -18.56 14.08 18.27
N ALA A 317 -17.36 14.67 18.43
CA ALA A 317 -16.26 14.03 19.13
C ALA A 317 -16.65 13.57 20.54
N ARG A 318 -17.39 14.38 21.31
CA ARG A 318 -17.84 13.99 22.66
C ARG A 318 -18.86 12.86 22.64
N GLU A 319 -19.77 12.85 21.67
CA GLU A 319 -20.79 11.79 21.56
C GLU A 319 -20.22 10.48 21.01
N ALA A 320 -19.08 10.52 20.32
CA ALA A 320 -18.43 9.34 19.75
C ALA A 320 -18.08 8.27 20.81
N LEU A 321 -17.83 8.67 22.06
CA LEU A 321 -17.60 7.74 23.18
C LEU A 321 -18.80 6.83 23.47
N ARG A 322 -20.02 7.27 23.15
CA ARG A 322 -21.23 6.46 23.33
C ARG A 322 -21.39 5.39 22.25
N GLN A 323 -20.65 5.50 21.15
CA GLN A 323 -20.67 4.55 20.05
C GLN A 323 -19.67 3.40 20.25
N THR A 324 -18.85 3.46 21.31
CA THR A 324 -17.84 2.44 21.66
C THR A 324 -16.95 1.98 20.49
N PRO A 325 -16.35 2.91 19.71
CA PRO A 325 -15.50 2.54 18.58
C PRO A 325 -14.17 1.93 19.05
N ASP A 326 -13.61 1.03 18.24
CA ASP A 326 -12.27 0.47 18.45
C ASP A 326 -11.16 1.43 18.03
N LEU A 327 -11.45 2.34 17.09
CA LEU A 327 -10.54 3.38 16.60
C LEU A 327 -11.31 4.63 16.21
N LEU A 328 -10.84 5.78 16.69
CA LEU A 328 -11.37 7.10 16.36
C LEU A 328 -10.43 7.83 15.39
N CYS A 329 -11.01 8.34 14.30
CA CYS A 329 -10.28 9.06 13.26
C CYS A 329 -10.88 10.46 13.03
N PRO A 330 -10.68 11.43 13.93
CA PRO A 330 -11.00 12.82 13.67
C PRO A 330 -10.05 13.34 12.57
N GLY A 331 -10.61 13.74 11.41
CA GLY A 331 -9.82 13.91 10.18
C GLY A 331 -8.70 14.95 10.27
N GLU A 332 -9.01 16.20 10.62
CA GLU A 332 -8.01 17.26 10.77
C GLU A 332 -8.41 18.27 11.84
N ILE A 333 -7.47 18.59 12.73
CA ILE A 333 -7.63 19.58 13.80
C ILE A 333 -7.13 20.94 13.31
N ARG A 334 -7.99 21.94 13.44
CA ARG A 334 -7.83 23.32 12.98
C ARG A 334 -8.12 24.36 14.07
N GLY A 335 -8.80 24.00 15.15
CA GLY A 335 -9.24 24.94 16.20
C GLY A 335 -9.64 24.29 17.52
N ASN A 336 -10.63 24.89 18.20
CA ASN A 336 -11.05 24.57 19.57
C ASN A 336 -11.57 23.13 19.76
N GLU A 337 -11.92 22.43 18.68
CA GLU A 337 -12.29 21.01 18.71
C GLU A 337 -11.17 20.10 19.24
N ALA A 338 -9.92 20.56 19.20
CA ALA A 338 -8.78 19.88 19.81
C ALA A 338 -9.01 19.51 21.28
N GLY A 339 -9.73 20.32 22.06
CA GLY A 339 -10.04 20.02 23.46
C GLY A 339 -10.97 18.80 23.61
N ALA A 340 -11.95 18.67 22.70
CA ALA A 340 -12.83 17.50 22.67
C ALA A 340 -12.10 16.24 22.20
N VAL A 341 -11.21 16.38 21.21
CA VAL A 341 -10.37 15.27 20.74
C VAL A 341 -9.36 14.85 21.81
N LEU A 342 -8.81 15.78 22.60
CA LEU A 342 -7.94 15.45 23.72
C LEU A 342 -8.66 14.61 24.76
N ALA A 343 -9.92 14.93 25.07
CA ALA A 343 -10.73 14.11 25.98
C ALA A 343 -10.93 12.67 25.47
N LEU A 344 -11.00 12.46 24.15
CA LEU A 344 -11.04 11.12 23.56
C LEU A 344 -9.73 10.38 23.80
N VAL A 345 -8.60 11.03 23.53
CA VAL A 345 -7.26 10.47 23.72
C VAL A 345 -7.05 10.05 25.18
N LEU A 346 -7.46 10.88 26.14
CA LEU A 346 -7.33 10.60 27.57
C LEU A 346 -8.27 9.50 28.09
N SER A 347 -9.30 9.14 27.33
CA SER A 347 -10.21 8.04 27.67
C SER A 347 -9.68 6.65 27.26
N ASP A 348 -8.40 6.57 26.88
CA ASP A 348 -7.71 5.36 26.40
C ASP A 348 -8.34 4.74 25.14
N HIS A 349 -9.12 5.52 24.39
CA HIS A 349 -9.51 5.16 23.04
C HIS A 349 -8.37 5.50 22.08
N PRO A 350 -7.98 4.59 21.17
CA PRO A 350 -6.99 4.90 20.16
C PRO A 350 -7.51 5.97 19.21
N VAL A 351 -6.73 7.03 19.02
CA VAL A 351 -7.08 8.15 18.14
C VAL A 351 -5.99 8.35 17.11
N ILE A 352 -6.35 8.44 15.83
CA ILE A 352 -5.46 8.93 14.78
C ILE A 352 -6.05 10.25 14.26
N THR A 353 -5.28 11.33 14.36
CA THR A 353 -5.72 12.62 13.84
C THR A 353 -4.59 13.36 13.13
N THR A 354 -4.94 14.42 12.40
CA THR A 354 -3.97 15.20 11.63
C THR A 354 -4.01 16.67 11.99
N LEU A 355 -2.90 17.38 11.83
CA LEU A 355 -2.86 18.84 11.89
C LEU A 355 -1.66 19.42 11.11
N HIS A 356 -1.66 20.74 10.93
CA HIS A 356 -0.57 21.44 10.27
C HIS A 356 0.52 21.88 11.25
N ALA A 357 1.75 21.37 11.09
CA ALA A 357 2.93 21.81 11.85
C ALA A 357 4.21 21.50 11.05
N ARG A 358 5.33 22.13 11.43
CA ARG A 358 6.62 22.00 10.75
C ARG A 358 7.61 21.09 11.49
N SER A 359 7.27 20.67 12.70
CA SER A 359 8.05 19.72 13.51
C SER A 359 7.12 18.90 14.40
N CYS A 360 7.60 17.76 14.89
CA CYS A 360 6.90 16.95 15.89
C CYS A 360 6.61 17.74 17.17
N SER A 361 7.57 18.55 17.65
CA SER A 361 7.38 19.39 18.85
C SER A 361 6.32 20.47 18.63
N GLU A 362 6.39 21.18 17.50
CA GLU A 362 5.38 22.19 17.14
C GLU A 362 3.99 21.57 17.02
N ALA A 363 3.88 20.32 16.54
CA ALA A 363 2.59 19.66 16.39
C ALA A 363 1.85 19.55 17.73
N ILE A 364 2.56 19.11 18.78
CA ILE A 364 2.00 18.97 20.13
C ILE A 364 1.73 20.34 20.76
N GLU A 365 2.64 21.30 20.62
CA GLU A 365 2.44 22.66 21.12
C GLU A 365 1.24 23.36 20.47
N ARG A 366 1.06 23.16 19.16
CA ARG A 366 -0.05 23.72 18.41
C ARG A 366 -1.36 23.05 18.77
N PHE A 367 -1.37 21.73 18.91
CA PHE A 367 -2.52 20.98 19.40
C PHE A 367 -2.96 21.49 20.78
N ALA A 368 -2.02 21.65 21.72
CA ALA A 368 -2.31 22.20 23.06
C ALA A 368 -2.84 23.64 23.01
N SER A 369 -2.34 24.46 22.07
CA SER A 369 -2.82 25.83 21.88
C SER A 369 -4.25 25.85 21.35
N PHE A 370 -4.57 24.97 20.40
CA PHE A 370 -5.92 24.74 19.90
C PHE A 370 -6.87 24.25 20.99
N ALA A 371 -6.42 23.29 21.81
CA ALA A 371 -7.20 22.77 22.91
C ALA A 371 -7.48 23.82 24.00
N ALA A 372 -6.72 24.92 24.05
CA ALA A 372 -6.91 26.00 25.01
C ALA A 372 -7.56 27.27 24.43
N MET A 373 -8.01 27.24 23.17
CA MET A 373 -8.73 28.35 22.56
C MET A 373 -10.06 28.65 23.29
N PRO A 374 -10.60 29.87 23.16
CA PRO A 374 -11.94 30.18 23.66
C PRO A 374 -13.00 29.19 23.14
N GLY A 375 -13.88 28.72 24.02
CA GLY A 375 -14.89 27.72 23.69
C GLY A 375 -14.36 26.29 23.54
N ALA A 376 -13.07 26.04 23.81
CA ALA A 376 -12.54 24.69 23.78
C ALA A 376 -13.03 23.86 24.98
N TYR A 377 -13.42 22.61 24.71
CA TYR A 377 -13.90 21.71 25.73
C TYR A 377 -12.81 21.41 26.77
N MET A 378 -13.16 21.55 28.06
CA MET A 378 -12.31 21.37 29.24
C MET A 378 -11.17 22.38 29.39
N TYR A 379 -10.38 22.68 28.36
CA TYR A 379 -9.06 23.31 28.49
C TYR A 379 -9.01 24.80 28.15
N GLU A 380 -10.15 25.47 27.95
CA GLU A 380 -10.19 26.92 27.66
C GLU A 380 -9.30 27.74 28.61
N GLY A 381 -8.33 28.47 28.06
CA GLY A 381 -7.37 29.28 28.81
C GLY A 381 -6.28 28.48 29.56
N ARG A 382 -6.32 27.14 29.53
CA ARG A 382 -5.43 26.24 30.29
C ARG A 382 -4.44 25.50 29.40
N ARG A 383 -3.70 26.25 28.57
CA ARG A 383 -2.71 25.69 27.62
C ARG A 383 -1.67 24.79 28.28
N GLY A 384 -1.21 25.13 29.49
CA GLY A 384 -0.23 24.32 30.22
C GLY A 384 -0.74 22.91 30.54
N ASP A 385 -1.96 22.81 31.04
CA ASP A 385 -2.63 21.53 31.32
C ASP A 385 -2.83 20.74 30.02
N ALA A 386 -3.36 21.40 28.97
CA ALA A 386 -3.55 20.79 27.66
C ALA A 386 -2.25 20.26 27.05
N LEU A 387 -1.12 20.93 27.28
CA LEU A 387 0.19 20.49 26.79
C LEU A 387 0.66 19.23 27.51
N ARG A 388 0.51 19.16 28.83
CA ARG A 388 0.85 17.95 29.61
C ARG A 388 0.00 16.77 29.15
N ASP A 389 -1.30 16.98 29.03
CA ASP A 389 -2.25 15.94 28.69
C ASP A 389 -2.09 15.48 27.23
N ALA A 390 -1.85 16.39 26.29
CA ALA A 390 -1.58 16.01 24.90
C ALA A 390 -0.27 15.23 24.78
N ALA A 391 0.77 15.65 25.53
CA ALA A 391 2.07 15.00 25.47
C ALA A 391 2.12 13.64 26.22
N SER A 392 1.21 13.39 27.15
CA SER A 392 1.06 12.08 27.80
C SER A 392 0.00 11.19 27.14
N GLY A 393 -0.97 11.80 26.45
CA GLY A 393 -2.11 11.09 25.86
C GLY A 393 -1.82 10.52 24.47
N PHE A 394 -1.15 11.27 23.60
CA PHE A 394 -0.68 10.74 22.33
C PHE A 394 0.58 9.89 22.56
N ASP A 395 0.69 8.76 21.86
CA ASP A 395 1.86 7.88 21.99
C ASP A 395 2.93 8.23 20.93
N VAL A 396 2.48 8.61 19.74
CA VAL A 396 3.35 8.79 18.56
C VAL A 396 2.99 10.07 17.83
N VAL A 397 4.01 10.83 17.45
CA VAL A 397 3.88 11.96 16.52
C VAL A 397 4.70 11.68 15.25
N ILE A 398 4.06 11.85 14.10
CA ILE A 398 4.66 11.59 12.79
C ILE A 398 4.63 12.87 11.97
N LYS A 399 5.74 13.26 11.36
CA LYS A 399 5.80 14.38 10.43
C LYS A 399 5.98 13.89 8.99
N LEU A 400 5.20 14.47 8.08
CA LEU A 400 5.34 14.27 6.64
C LEU A 400 5.63 15.58 5.91
N ASP A 401 6.52 15.51 4.93
CA ASP A 401 6.78 16.60 3.98
C ASP A 401 6.63 16.14 2.53
N ASN A 402 6.29 17.09 1.66
CA ASN A 402 6.28 16.91 0.21
C ASN A 402 7.63 17.39 -0.35
N TRP A 403 8.40 16.47 -0.90
CA TRP A 403 9.66 16.74 -1.59
C TRP A 403 9.36 16.93 -3.07
N GLU A 404 9.10 18.17 -3.45
CA GLU A 404 8.62 18.54 -4.79
C GLU A 404 9.61 18.17 -5.89
N GLU A 405 10.91 18.28 -5.61
CA GLU A 405 11.99 17.97 -6.54
C GLU A 405 12.03 16.48 -6.92
N LEU A 406 11.67 15.61 -5.99
CA LEU A 406 11.60 14.16 -6.19
C LEU A 406 10.18 13.69 -6.57
N GLY A 407 9.18 14.57 -6.44
CA GLY A 407 7.77 14.21 -6.61
C GLY A 407 7.25 13.25 -5.54
N LEU A 408 7.93 13.14 -4.39
CA LEU A 408 7.64 12.18 -3.33
C LEU A 408 7.10 12.86 -2.07
N ARG A 409 6.28 12.13 -1.32
CA ARG A 409 5.78 12.52 0.00
C ARG A 409 6.38 11.59 1.02
N LEU A 410 7.25 12.09 1.89
CA LEU A 410 8.05 11.26 2.79
C LEU A 410 7.60 11.46 4.24
N ILE A 411 7.60 10.37 5.02
CA ILE A 411 7.68 10.49 6.48
C ILE A 411 9.08 10.97 6.82
N THR A 412 9.19 12.18 7.39
CA THR A 412 10.48 12.79 7.69
C THR A 412 10.96 12.53 9.11
N ASP A 413 10.03 12.48 10.06
CA ASP A 413 10.35 12.29 11.47
C ASP A 413 9.24 11.46 12.12
N ILE A 414 9.62 10.48 12.94
CA ILE A 414 8.75 9.76 13.86
C ILE A 414 9.34 9.93 15.26
N ALA A 415 8.53 10.35 16.22
CA ALA A 415 8.93 10.45 17.61
C ALA A 415 7.86 9.85 18.52
N LEU A 416 8.32 9.24 19.62
CA LEU A 416 7.49 8.78 20.72
C LEU A 416 7.32 9.91 21.73
N LEU A 417 6.15 9.98 22.34
CA LEU A 417 5.80 10.99 23.33
C LEU A 417 6.06 10.45 24.74
N ASP A 418 6.76 11.23 25.57
CA ASP A 418 7.12 10.87 26.95
C ASP A 418 6.68 11.97 27.94
N GLY A 419 5.45 12.47 27.76
CA GLY A 419 4.92 13.55 28.60
C GLY A 419 5.58 14.91 28.31
N ALA A 420 5.64 15.76 29.33
CA ALA A 420 6.14 17.13 29.20
C ALA A 420 7.16 17.48 30.28
N VAL A 421 8.22 18.19 29.88
CA VAL A 421 9.34 18.60 30.72
C VAL A 421 9.42 20.12 30.80
N VAL A 422 9.93 20.64 31.91
CA VAL A 422 10.22 22.07 32.05
C VAL A 422 11.69 22.28 31.74
N ASP A 423 11.96 22.92 30.60
CA ASP A 423 13.32 23.30 30.18
C ASP A 423 13.46 24.83 30.24
N GLN A 424 14.43 25.31 31.01
CA GLN A 424 14.67 26.74 31.26
C GLN A 424 13.40 27.53 31.67
N GLY A 425 12.53 26.91 32.47
CA GLY A 425 11.28 27.51 32.94
C GLY A 425 10.13 27.49 31.91
N VAL A 426 10.35 26.90 30.73
CA VAL A 426 9.34 26.75 29.69
C VAL A 426 8.90 25.28 29.62
N LEU A 427 7.60 25.04 29.72
CA LEU A 427 7.02 23.71 29.54
C LEU A 427 7.06 23.31 28.06
N ARG A 428 7.64 22.15 27.76
CA ARG A 428 7.80 21.60 26.40
C ARG A 428 7.43 20.11 26.37
N PRO A 429 6.96 19.57 25.23
CA PRO A 429 6.78 18.14 25.08
C PRO A 429 8.14 17.42 25.13
N ALA A 430 8.21 16.28 25.81
CA ALA A 430 9.34 15.37 25.77
C ALA A 430 9.14 14.38 24.62
N LEU A 431 10.13 14.30 23.73
CA LEU A 431 10.08 13.50 22.51
C LEU A 431 11.29 12.55 22.50
N VAL A 432 11.03 11.28 22.24
CA VAL A 432 12.07 10.28 21.97
C VAL A 432 12.11 10.05 20.45
N PRO A 433 13.18 10.46 19.74
CA PRO A 433 13.30 10.23 18.31
C PRO A 433 13.30 8.73 18.00
N LEU A 434 12.42 8.29 17.09
CA LEU A 434 12.32 6.90 16.67
C LEU A 434 12.88 6.69 15.26
N ALA A 435 12.53 7.58 14.32
CA ALA A 435 13.05 7.52 12.97
C ALA A 435 13.14 8.90 12.33
N ARG A 436 14.10 9.07 11.42
CA ARG A 436 14.26 10.25 10.58
C ARG A 436 14.68 9.85 9.16
N VAL A 437 14.28 10.64 8.18
CA VAL A 437 14.77 10.53 6.81
C VAL A 437 15.94 11.48 6.54
N ASP A 438 16.95 10.99 5.84
CA ASP A 438 17.98 11.78 5.20
C ASP A 438 17.87 11.61 3.68
N VAL A 439 17.76 12.74 2.97
CA VAL A 439 17.78 12.77 1.51
C VAL A 439 19.15 13.27 1.08
N LEU A 440 19.94 12.38 0.48
CA LEU A 440 21.32 12.67 0.09
C LEU A 440 21.37 13.50 -1.20
N PRO A 441 22.50 14.21 -1.48
CA PRO A 441 22.62 15.06 -2.66
C PRO A 441 22.46 14.34 -4.01
N ASP A 442 22.67 13.03 -4.04
CA ASP A 442 22.48 12.17 -5.23
C ASP A 442 21.01 11.74 -5.43
N GLY A 443 20.10 12.18 -4.56
CA GLY A 443 18.68 11.82 -4.56
C GLY A 443 18.37 10.50 -3.85
N ARG A 444 19.36 9.81 -3.27
CA ARG A 444 19.11 8.61 -2.47
C ARG A 444 18.44 9.00 -1.15
N ILE A 445 17.43 8.22 -0.77
CA ILE A 445 16.65 8.42 0.45
C ILE A 445 17.03 7.32 1.43
N ASP A 446 17.43 7.69 2.64
CA ASP A 446 17.76 6.77 3.71
C ASP A 446 16.93 7.08 4.96
N TRP A 447 16.39 6.05 5.61
CA TRP A 447 15.64 6.21 6.87
C TRP A 447 16.47 5.64 8.01
N HIS A 448 16.94 6.54 8.87
CA HIS A 448 17.64 6.17 10.09
C HIS A 448 16.63 5.91 11.20
N CYS A 449 16.52 4.65 11.60
CA CYS A 449 15.69 4.24 12.73
C CYS A 449 16.57 3.97 13.94
N GLN A 450 16.19 4.53 15.09
CA GLN A 450 16.85 4.32 16.38
C GLN A 450 16.44 3.00 17.04
N ALA A 451 15.34 2.40 16.56
CA ALA A 451 14.86 1.11 17.00
C ALA A 451 14.33 0.28 15.82
N THR A 452 14.33 -1.03 16.00
CA THR A 452 13.74 -2.01 15.09
C THR A 452 12.62 -2.78 15.77
N VAL A 453 11.80 -3.48 14.98
CA VAL A 453 10.80 -4.40 15.52
C VAL A 453 11.47 -5.73 15.81
N GLY A 454 11.64 -6.02 17.10
CA GLY A 454 12.21 -7.28 17.57
C GLY A 454 11.30 -8.48 17.30
N ALA A 455 11.88 -9.68 17.31
CA ALA A 455 11.13 -10.94 17.11
C ALA A 455 10.01 -11.14 18.15
N GLY A 456 10.13 -10.49 19.31
CA GLY A 456 9.11 -10.49 20.36
C GLY A 456 7.95 -9.52 20.14
N GLY A 457 7.92 -8.74 19.06
CA GLY A 457 6.93 -7.67 18.87
C GLY A 457 7.10 -6.52 19.86
N LEU A 458 8.35 -6.19 20.17
CA LEU A 458 8.76 -5.04 20.99
C LEU A 458 9.74 -4.17 20.19
N LEU A 459 9.97 -2.94 20.66
CA LEU A 459 11.03 -2.09 20.11
C LEU A 459 12.39 -2.54 20.64
N GLU A 460 13.33 -2.79 19.73
CA GLU A 460 14.72 -3.12 20.04
C GLU A 460 15.60 -1.95 19.60
N TRP A 461 16.27 -1.31 20.57
CA TRP A 461 17.13 -0.15 20.36
C TRP A 461 18.61 -0.57 20.36
N ASP A 462 19.45 0.16 19.65
CA ASP A 462 20.89 -0.15 19.57
C ASP A 462 21.59 0.05 20.92
N GLU A 463 21.25 1.10 21.67
CA GLU A 463 21.80 1.40 23.00
C GLU A 463 20.72 1.93 23.95
N GLY A 464 20.62 1.31 25.13
CA GLY A 464 19.57 1.64 26.11
C GLY A 464 18.17 1.23 25.65
N ASP A 465 17.14 1.55 26.43
CA ASP A 465 15.75 1.38 26.00
C ASP A 465 14.95 2.61 26.46
N PRO A 466 14.94 3.68 25.65
CA PRO A 466 14.21 4.91 25.96
C PRO A 466 12.72 4.82 25.63
N THR A 467 12.16 3.61 25.44
CA THR A 467 10.71 3.47 25.19
C THR A 467 9.93 3.98 26.40
N PRO A 468 9.01 4.96 26.22
CA PRO A 468 8.15 5.45 27.30
C PRO A 468 7.40 4.31 27.98
N GLU A 469 7.23 4.39 29.31
CA GLU A 469 6.63 3.31 30.11
C GLU A 469 5.21 2.97 29.66
N SER A 470 4.38 4.00 29.39
CA SER A 470 3.01 3.84 28.88
C SER A 470 2.96 3.07 27.56
N LEU A 471 3.89 3.36 26.65
CA LEU A 471 3.99 2.66 25.37
C LEU A 471 4.49 1.22 25.54
N ARG A 472 5.45 1.01 26.45
CA ARG A 472 5.99 -0.32 26.77
C ARG A 472 4.88 -1.26 27.24
N GLU A 473 4.01 -0.78 28.13
CA GLU A 473 2.84 -1.54 28.60
C GLU A 473 1.88 -1.91 27.46
N LYS A 474 1.59 -0.96 26.57
CA LYS A 474 0.76 -1.20 25.37
C LYS A 474 1.38 -2.26 24.45
N LEU A 475 2.69 -2.19 24.19
CA LEU A 475 3.41 -3.16 23.38
C LEU A 475 3.38 -4.57 23.99
N VAL A 476 3.62 -4.70 25.30
CA VAL A 476 3.53 -5.98 26.01
C VAL A 476 2.13 -6.56 25.94
N ARG A 477 1.09 -5.74 26.15
CA ARG A 477 -0.32 -6.16 26.03
C ARG A 477 -0.65 -6.63 24.61
N ALA A 478 -0.19 -5.90 23.60
CA ALA A 478 -0.40 -6.24 22.20
C ALA A 478 0.24 -7.57 21.82
N ARG A 479 1.47 -7.81 22.29
CA ARG A 479 2.15 -9.11 22.14
C ARG A 479 1.34 -10.24 22.77
N ALA A 480 0.88 -10.07 24.00
CA ALA A 480 0.07 -11.08 24.68
C ALA A 480 -1.23 -11.39 23.92
N LEU A 481 -1.94 -10.35 23.46
CA LEU A 481 -3.15 -10.50 22.65
C LEU A 481 -2.87 -11.16 21.30
N ALA A 482 -1.75 -10.86 20.65
CA ALA A 482 -1.33 -11.48 19.41
C ALA A 482 -1.05 -12.98 19.58
N GLN A 483 -0.41 -13.39 20.68
CA GLN A 483 -0.20 -14.79 21.02
C GLN A 483 -1.53 -15.54 21.24
N VAL A 484 -2.49 -14.91 21.93
CA VAL A 484 -3.84 -15.47 22.12
C VAL A 484 -4.61 -15.57 20.80
N ARG A 485 -4.60 -14.51 19.97
CA ARG A 485 -5.27 -14.49 18.66
C ARG A 485 -4.67 -15.47 17.65
N GLN A 486 -3.33 -15.60 17.60
CA GLN A 486 -2.66 -16.60 16.76
C GLN A 486 -3.14 -18.03 17.09
N THR A 487 -3.45 -18.27 18.36
CA THR A 487 -3.99 -19.55 18.83
C THR A 487 -5.49 -19.71 18.54
N ALA A 488 -6.28 -18.62 18.52
CA ALA A 488 -7.74 -18.64 18.40
C ALA A 488 -8.29 -18.41 16.97
N THR A 489 -7.90 -17.34 16.26
CA THR A 489 -8.54 -16.90 14.99
C THR A 489 -8.21 -17.80 13.79
N SER A 490 -7.17 -18.61 13.95
CA SER A 490 -6.61 -19.42 12.90
C SER A 490 -7.17 -20.85 12.85
N LEU A 491 -7.79 -21.28 13.95
CA LEU A 491 -8.51 -22.55 14.01
C LEU A 491 -9.92 -22.41 13.41
N ASP A 492 -10.60 -21.27 13.66
CA ASP A 492 -11.98 -21.03 13.22
C ASP A 492 -12.12 -20.74 11.72
N THR A 493 -11.23 -19.92 11.14
CA THR A 493 -11.24 -19.61 9.69
C THR A 493 -10.85 -20.80 8.82
N VAL A 494 -9.88 -21.61 9.28
CA VAL A 494 -9.50 -22.86 8.62
C VAL A 494 -10.62 -23.90 8.74
N ALA A 495 -11.26 -24.00 9.92
CA ALA A 495 -12.37 -24.92 10.10
C ALA A 495 -13.58 -24.57 9.22
N ASP A 496 -13.92 -23.27 9.09
CA ASP A 496 -15.00 -22.82 8.20
C ASP A 496 -14.69 -23.10 6.73
N ALA A 497 -13.46 -22.81 6.28
CA ALA A 497 -13.04 -23.10 4.91
C ALA A 497 -13.10 -24.61 4.59
N ILE A 498 -12.68 -25.47 5.52
CA ILE A 498 -12.78 -26.93 5.38
C ILE A 498 -14.23 -27.38 5.31
N SER A 499 -15.09 -26.88 6.20
CA SER A 499 -16.52 -27.22 6.24
C SER A 499 -17.26 -26.82 4.95
N ARG A 500 -16.98 -25.61 4.43
CA ARG A 500 -17.52 -25.13 3.16
C ARG A 500 -17.01 -25.94 1.97
N ALA A 501 -15.73 -26.27 1.96
CA ALA A 501 -15.15 -27.10 0.91
C ALA A 501 -15.78 -28.51 0.89
N GLN A 502 -15.98 -29.13 2.06
CA GLN A 502 -16.68 -30.41 2.18
C GLN A 502 -18.11 -30.33 1.63
N THR A 503 -18.81 -29.21 1.86
CA THR A 503 -20.15 -28.98 1.31
C THR A 503 -20.14 -28.92 -0.22
N HIS A 504 -19.19 -28.18 -0.82
CA HIS A 504 -19.02 -28.13 -2.29
C HIS A 504 -18.65 -29.49 -2.88
N THR A 505 -17.77 -30.22 -2.20
CA THR A 505 -17.37 -31.57 -2.58
C THR A 505 -18.58 -32.53 -2.58
N LEU A 506 -19.41 -32.52 -1.53
CA LEU A 506 -20.65 -33.32 -1.46
C LEU A 506 -21.68 -32.91 -2.52
N ALA A 507 -21.68 -31.66 -2.96
CA ALA A 507 -22.52 -31.15 -4.04
C ALA A 507 -22.00 -31.51 -5.45
N GLY A 508 -20.87 -32.21 -5.57
CA GLY A 508 -20.25 -32.55 -6.85
C GLY A 508 -19.50 -31.39 -7.51
N GLU A 509 -19.06 -30.39 -6.74
CA GLU A 509 -18.34 -29.19 -7.20
C GLU A 509 -16.88 -29.15 -6.69
N PRO A 510 -16.01 -30.11 -7.06
CA PRO A 510 -14.66 -30.23 -6.51
C PRO A 510 -13.74 -29.05 -6.85
N GLU A 511 -13.96 -28.34 -7.97
CA GLU A 511 -13.21 -27.13 -8.31
C GLU A 511 -13.46 -25.98 -7.33
N ARG A 512 -14.73 -25.79 -6.92
CA ARG A 512 -15.12 -24.76 -5.95
C ARG A 512 -14.64 -25.09 -4.54
N ALA A 513 -14.65 -26.37 -4.18
CA ALA A 513 -14.04 -26.86 -2.95
C ALA A 513 -12.54 -26.51 -2.93
N LEU A 514 -11.81 -26.87 -3.99
CA LEU A 514 -10.37 -26.59 -4.09
C LEU A 514 -10.05 -25.10 -4.12
N ALA A 515 -10.85 -24.27 -4.80
CA ALA A 515 -10.70 -22.82 -4.82
C ALA A 515 -10.90 -22.19 -3.42
N THR A 516 -11.91 -22.66 -2.68
CA THR A 516 -12.17 -22.21 -1.31
C THR A 516 -10.99 -22.52 -0.39
N LEU A 517 -10.45 -23.74 -0.48
CA LEU A 517 -9.31 -24.16 0.31
C LEU A 517 -8.02 -23.42 -0.08
N ARG A 518 -7.78 -23.18 -1.38
CA ARG A 518 -6.64 -22.38 -1.86
C ARG A 518 -6.66 -20.95 -1.33
N ASN A 519 -7.84 -20.32 -1.32
CA ASN A 519 -7.98 -18.99 -0.74
C ASN A 519 -7.64 -18.99 0.76
N ALA A 520 -8.09 -20.01 1.51
CA ALA A 520 -7.72 -20.16 2.90
C ALA A 520 -6.21 -20.42 3.08
N TRP A 521 -5.58 -21.17 2.17
CA TRP A 521 -4.14 -21.46 2.18
C TRP A 521 -3.27 -20.22 1.97
N LEU A 522 -3.71 -19.29 1.10
CA LEU A 522 -3.04 -18.00 0.91
C LEU A 522 -3.06 -17.15 2.19
N GLN A 523 -4.11 -17.28 3.00
CA GLN A 523 -4.23 -16.59 4.28
C GLN A 523 -3.45 -17.32 5.40
N ARG A 524 -3.48 -18.66 5.39
CA ARG A 524 -2.75 -19.50 6.35
C ARG A 524 -2.44 -20.90 5.80
N ARG A 525 -1.16 -21.27 5.80
CA ARG A 525 -0.67 -22.60 5.40
C ARG A 525 -0.88 -23.65 6.49
N ASP A 526 -2.14 -23.99 6.79
CA ASP A 526 -2.52 -24.95 7.84
C ASP A 526 -2.54 -26.41 7.30
N PRO A 527 -1.88 -27.39 7.97
CA PRO A 527 -1.85 -28.78 7.51
C PRO A 527 -3.22 -29.44 7.34
N ARG A 528 -4.26 -28.99 8.05
CA ARG A 528 -5.62 -29.53 7.89
C ARG A 528 -6.23 -29.22 6.51
N LEU A 529 -5.82 -28.12 5.89
CA LEU A 529 -6.25 -27.76 4.53
C LEU A 529 -5.70 -28.73 3.47
N ILE A 530 -4.51 -29.28 3.71
CA ILE A 530 -3.87 -30.27 2.84
C ILE A 530 -4.73 -31.54 2.78
N GLY A 531 -5.16 -32.04 3.94
CA GLY A 531 -6.05 -33.21 4.00
C GLY A 531 -7.39 -32.98 3.28
N ALA A 532 -8.03 -31.82 3.52
CA ALA A 532 -9.28 -31.49 2.84
C ALA A 532 -9.11 -31.31 1.32
N ALA A 533 -7.97 -30.79 0.87
CA ALA A 533 -7.66 -30.65 -0.56
C ALA A 533 -7.36 -32.00 -1.23
N GLN A 534 -6.70 -32.93 -0.52
CA GLN A 534 -6.51 -34.30 -0.99
C GLN A 534 -7.85 -34.99 -1.27
N ASP A 535 -8.83 -34.83 -0.37
CA ASP A 535 -10.16 -35.38 -0.56
C ASP A 535 -10.85 -34.82 -1.81
N ALA A 536 -10.76 -33.50 -2.04
CA ALA A 536 -11.32 -32.85 -3.22
C ALA A 536 -10.65 -33.30 -4.54
N LEU A 537 -9.32 -33.44 -4.54
CA LEU A 537 -8.55 -33.91 -5.71
C LEU A 537 -8.89 -35.36 -6.07
N ASN A 538 -9.05 -36.23 -5.06
CA ASN A 538 -9.34 -37.66 -5.24
C ASN A 538 -10.73 -37.94 -5.81
N GLN A 539 -11.69 -37.03 -5.69
CA GLN A 539 -13.04 -37.22 -6.22
C GLN A 539 -13.16 -36.98 -7.73
N ALA A 540 -12.25 -36.19 -8.32
CA ALA A 540 -12.27 -35.89 -9.76
C ALA A 540 -10.85 -35.93 -10.37
N PRO A 541 -10.16 -37.07 -10.35
CA PRO A 541 -8.76 -37.17 -10.79
C PRO A 541 -8.58 -36.81 -12.28
N GLY A 542 -9.57 -37.08 -13.12
CA GLY A 542 -9.52 -36.72 -14.55
C GLY A 542 -9.57 -35.21 -14.81
N MET A 543 -10.21 -34.44 -13.94
CA MET A 543 -10.32 -32.99 -14.05
C MET A 543 -9.02 -32.29 -13.66
N PHE A 544 -8.28 -32.84 -12.70
CA PHE A 544 -7.04 -32.28 -12.18
C PHE A 544 -5.77 -32.97 -12.72
N ALA A 545 -5.88 -33.72 -13.82
CA ALA A 545 -4.78 -34.56 -14.34
C ALA A 545 -3.48 -33.77 -14.63
N SER A 546 -3.58 -32.57 -15.21
CA SER A 546 -2.41 -31.72 -15.49
C SER A 546 -1.73 -31.23 -14.20
N LEU A 547 -2.53 -30.96 -13.17
CA LEU A 547 -2.04 -30.48 -11.89
C LEU A 547 -1.37 -31.61 -11.10
N ILE A 548 -1.97 -32.80 -11.12
CA ILE A 548 -1.41 -34.03 -10.55
C ILE A 548 -0.04 -34.31 -11.16
N GLN A 549 0.05 -34.29 -12.49
CA GLN A 549 1.31 -34.51 -13.20
C GLN A 549 2.39 -33.46 -12.84
N GLN A 550 2.00 -32.20 -12.66
CA GLN A 550 2.90 -31.15 -12.21
C GLN A 550 3.40 -31.42 -10.78
N ALA A 551 2.50 -31.75 -9.86
CA ALA A 551 2.84 -32.02 -8.46
C ALA A 551 3.80 -33.23 -8.32
N ASP A 552 3.59 -34.30 -9.10
CA ASP A 552 4.49 -35.45 -9.15
C ASP A 552 5.90 -35.05 -9.62
N ALA A 553 5.98 -34.23 -10.67
CA ALA A 553 7.26 -33.76 -11.21
C ALA A 553 8.03 -32.89 -10.20
N GLU A 554 7.34 -31.97 -9.53
CA GLU A 554 7.92 -31.10 -8.52
C GLU A 554 8.36 -31.89 -7.26
N SER A 555 7.55 -32.84 -6.80
CA SER A 555 7.90 -33.72 -5.68
C SER A 555 9.14 -34.56 -5.98
N ALA A 556 9.20 -35.17 -7.16
CA ALA A 556 10.36 -35.95 -7.60
C ALA A 556 11.63 -35.08 -7.76
N ALA A 557 11.48 -33.81 -8.15
CA ALA A 557 12.59 -32.87 -8.20
C ALA A 557 13.11 -32.55 -6.78
N LEU A 558 12.22 -32.25 -5.84
CA LEU A 558 12.57 -31.98 -4.45
C LEU A 558 13.29 -33.17 -3.80
N GLN A 559 12.77 -34.38 -3.96
CA GLN A 559 13.39 -35.60 -3.41
C GLN A 559 14.79 -35.83 -3.97
N ARG A 560 15.02 -35.61 -5.27
CA ARG A 560 16.35 -35.71 -5.88
C ARG A 560 17.32 -34.68 -5.31
N LEU A 561 16.87 -33.44 -5.11
CA LEU A 561 17.70 -32.38 -4.54
C LEU A 561 18.12 -32.72 -3.10
N MET A 562 17.17 -33.18 -2.28
CA MET A 562 17.44 -33.63 -0.91
C MET A 562 18.39 -34.84 -0.87
N ALA A 563 18.17 -35.85 -1.73
CA ALA A 563 19.05 -37.03 -1.82
C ALA A 563 20.48 -36.68 -2.27
N SER A 564 20.64 -35.55 -2.98
CA SER A 564 21.95 -35.03 -3.42
C SER A 564 22.56 -33.99 -2.49
N ASN A 565 22.01 -33.80 -1.28
CA ASN A 565 22.45 -32.78 -0.30
C ASN A 565 22.45 -31.33 -0.85
N ARG A 566 21.61 -31.03 -1.86
CA ARG A 566 21.45 -29.68 -2.43
C ARG A 566 20.38 -28.91 -1.65
N TRP A 567 20.66 -28.57 -0.40
CA TRP A 567 19.62 -28.13 0.54
C TRP A 567 19.02 -26.75 0.21
N ARG A 568 19.83 -25.83 -0.35
CA ARG A 568 19.32 -24.51 -0.81
C ARG A 568 18.40 -24.61 -2.02
N ASP A 569 18.74 -25.46 -2.97
CA ASP A 569 17.88 -25.72 -4.12
C ASP A 569 16.62 -26.49 -3.70
N ALA A 570 16.76 -27.43 -2.76
CA ALA A 570 15.63 -28.13 -2.14
C ALA A 570 14.69 -27.16 -1.42
N ARG A 571 15.21 -26.10 -0.77
CA ARG A 571 14.38 -25.04 -0.19
C ARG A 571 13.55 -24.32 -1.26
N LEU A 572 14.18 -23.91 -2.37
CA LEU A 572 13.46 -23.24 -3.46
C LEU A 572 12.37 -24.15 -4.07
N ALA A 573 12.68 -25.43 -4.27
CA ALA A 573 11.70 -26.41 -4.77
C ALA A 573 10.57 -26.65 -3.76
N PHE A 574 10.86 -26.72 -2.47
CA PHE A 574 9.86 -26.83 -1.41
C PHE A 574 8.96 -25.60 -1.36
N ASP A 575 9.51 -24.39 -1.43
CA ASP A 575 8.74 -23.15 -1.39
C ASP A 575 7.82 -23.02 -2.63
N ALA A 576 8.27 -23.47 -3.80
CA ALA A 576 7.46 -23.54 -5.02
C ALA A 576 6.22 -24.44 -4.82
N ILE A 577 6.41 -25.66 -4.32
CA ILE A 577 5.30 -26.60 -4.03
C ILE A 577 4.33 -25.99 -3.01
N MET A 578 4.85 -25.35 -1.96
CA MET A 578 4.04 -24.76 -0.89
C MET A 578 3.28 -23.49 -1.28
N THR A 579 3.50 -22.98 -2.50
CA THR A 579 2.81 -21.78 -3.02
C THR A 579 1.39 -22.11 -3.48
N ASP A 580 1.13 -23.34 -3.93
CA ASP A 580 -0.19 -23.81 -4.31
C ASP A 580 -0.62 -24.99 -3.44
N LEU A 581 -1.73 -24.83 -2.73
CA LEU A 581 -2.31 -25.89 -1.90
C LEU A 581 -2.51 -27.20 -2.66
N ALA A 582 -2.92 -27.15 -3.92
CA ALA A 582 -3.21 -28.35 -4.69
C ALA A 582 -1.93 -29.15 -4.99
N LEU A 583 -0.83 -28.45 -5.27
CA LEU A 583 0.49 -29.08 -5.43
C LEU A 583 0.95 -29.67 -4.09
N ALA A 584 0.88 -28.90 -3.00
CA ALA A 584 1.24 -29.36 -1.66
C ALA A 584 0.38 -30.54 -1.15
N ALA A 585 -0.90 -30.57 -1.51
CA ALA A 585 -1.84 -31.64 -1.17
C ALA A 585 -1.50 -32.94 -1.89
N HIS A 586 -1.25 -32.87 -3.20
CA HIS A 586 -0.93 -34.05 -3.99
C HIS A 586 0.48 -34.58 -3.70
N ALA A 587 1.48 -33.69 -3.61
CA ALA A 587 2.88 -34.03 -3.38
C ALA A 587 3.21 -34.39 -1.91
N ALA A 588 2.21 -34.44 -1.03
CA ALA A 588 2.40 -34.62 0.41
C ALA A 588 3.19 -35.92 0.72
N PRO A 589 4.37 -35.83 1.36
CA PRO A 589 5.20 -37.00 1.64
C PRO A 589 4.67 -37.81 2.84
N PRO A 590 5.01 -39.11 2.94
CA PRO A 590 4.74 -39.90 4.13
C PRO A 590 5.48 -39.29 5.34
N GLY A 591 4.74 -38.87 6.36
CA GLY A 591 5.26 -38.11 7.52
C GLY A 591 5.03 -36.59 7.46
N GLY A 592 4.45 -36.08 6.37
CA GLY A 592 4.05 -34.68 6.23
C GLY A 592 5.18 -33.71 5.88
N TRP A 593 4.81 -32.50 5.48
CA TRP A 593 5.76 -31.46 5.06
C TRP A 593 6.65 -30.94 6.19
N GLU A 594 6.23 -31.05 7.45
CA GLU A 594 7.03 -30.63 8.60
C GLU A 594 8.35 -31.42 8.72
N ALA A 595 8.30 -32.73 8.45
CA ALA A 595 9.49 -33.58 8.46
C ALA A 595 10.47 -33.17 7.33
N VAL A 596 9.94 -32.89 6.14
CA VAL A 596 10.74 -32.43 4.99
C VAL A 596 11.35 -31.05 5.26
N GLU A 597 10.58 -30.13 5.82
CA GLU A 597 11.06 -28.80 6.14
C GLU A 597 12.16 -28.83 7.22
N ALA A 598 12.00 -29.68 8.24
CA ALA A 598 12.99 -29.89 9.28
C ALA A 598 14.31 -30.43 8.70
N LEU A 599 14.22 -31.40 7.79
CA LEU A 599 15.40 -31.94 7.09
C LEU A 599 16.10 -30.87 6.25
N ILE A 600 15.35 -30.09 5.47
CA ILE A 600 15.93 -29.00 4.66
C ILE A 600 16.60 -27.95 5.55
N ARG A 601 15.95 -27.56 6.65
CA ARG A 601 16.49 -26.59 7.61
C ARG A 601 17.77 -27.10 8.26
N GLN A 602 17.79 -28.37 8.68
CA GLN A 602 18.97 -29.00 9.26
C GLN A 602 20.12 -29.07 8.25
N GLY A 603 19.83 -29.40 6.99
CA GLY A 603 20.82 -29.41 5.91
C GLY A 603 21.43 -28.05 5.63
N ILE A 604 20.62 -26.99 5.51
CA ILE A 604 21.11 -25.61 5.32
C ILE A 604 21.95 -25.15 6.51
N ALA A 605 21.53 -25.45 7.74
CA ALA A 605 22.31 -25.11 8.93
C ALA A 605 23.66 -25.84 8.96
N ALA A 606 23.71 -27.10 8.54
CA ALA A 606 24.95 -27.86 8.42
C ALA A 606 25.87 -27.29 7.34
N GLU A 607 25.34 -26.85 6.20
CA GLU A 607 26.09 -26.15 5.14
C GLU A 607 26.74 -24.87 5.66
N LEU A 608 25.98 -24.01 6.34
CA LEU A 608 26.47 -22.75 6.90
C LEU A 608 27.56 -22.99 7.95
N ALA A 609 27.32 -23.91 8.89
CA ALA A 609 28.29 -24.25 9.93
C ALA A 609 29.59 -24.81 9.36
N ALA A 610 29.50 -25.60 8.27
CA ALA A 610 30.67 -26.14 7.58
C ALA A 610 31.48 -25.04 6.88
N GLU A 611 30.81 -24.08 6.23
CA GLU A 611 31.46 -22.97 5.55
C GLU A 611 32.13 -21.99 6.52
N GLU A 612 31.46 -21.65 7.62
CA GLU A 612 32.02 -20.83 8.70
C GLU A 612 33.26 -21.51 9.31
N ALA A 613 33.15 -22.81 9.62
CA ALA A 613 34.28 -23.57 10.14
C ALA A 613 35.44 -23.66 9.16
N ARG A 614 35.17 -23.74 7.85
CA ARG A 614 36.20 -23.69 6.81
C ARG A 614 36.92 -22.35 6.82
N ILE A 615 36.20 -21.24 6.83
CA ILE A 615 36.77 -19.89 6.87
C ILE A 615 37.61 -19.68 8.13
N GLU A 616 37.12 -20.14 9.29
CA GLU A 616 37.85 -20.05 10.55
C GLU A 616 39.10 -20.94 10.56
N ALA A 617 39.01 -22.16 10.02
CA ALA A 617 40.14 -23.05 9.85
C ALA A 617 41.22 -22.49 8.90
N GLU A 618 40.83 -21.80 7.83
CA GLU A 618 41.77 -21.09 6.95
C GLU A 618 42.52 -19.98 7.70
N ARG A 619 41.80 -19.15 8.47
CA ARG A 619 42.43 -18.11 9.31
C ARG A 619 43.37 -18.72 10.35
N ALA A 620 42.98 -19.83 10.97
CA ALA A 620 43.83 -20.53 11.93
C ALA A 620 45.10 -21.07 11.25
N LEU A 621 45.00 -21.58 10.02
CA LEU A 621 46.17 -22.02 9.24
C LEU A 621 47.12 -20.88 8.89
N ASP A 622 46.59 -19.72 8.50
CA ASP A 622 47.39 -18.53 8.22
C ASP A 622 48.15 -18.04 9.46
N GLN A 623 47.61 -18.30 10.66
CA GLN A 623 48.23 -18.01 11.95
C GLN A 623 49.15 -19.14 12.46
N GLY A 624 49.36 -20.20 11.67
CA GLY A 624 50.19 -21.35 12.06
C GLY A 624 49.54 -22.31 13.06
N GLN A 625 48.24 -22.20 13.30
CA GLN A 625 47.47 -23.02 14.26
C GLN A 625 46.84 -24.24 13.59
N ALA A 626 47.65 -25.08 12.92
CA ALA A 626 47.18 -26.20 12.12
C ALA A 626 46.35 -27.25 12.90
N ARG A 627 46.63 -27.44 14.21
CA ARG A 627 45.86 -28.38 15.04
C ARG A 627 44.42 -27.91 15.27
N LEU A 628 44.26 -26.62 15.56
CA LEU A 628 42.96 -25.99 15.75
C LEU A 628 42.11 -26.10 14.48
N ALA A 629 42.71 -25.84 13.32
CA ALA A 629 42.06 -26.01 12.02
C ALA A 629 41.57 -27.45 11.77
N VAL A 630 42.36 -28.48 12.11
CA VAL A 630 41.92 -29.88 12.01
C VAL A 630 40.76 -30.18 12.96
N ASP A 631 40.83 -29.72 14.21
CA ASP A 631 39.81 -29.97 15.23
C ASP A 631 38.47 -29.29 14.87
N MET A 632 38.52 -28.06 14.33
CA MET A 632 37.35 -27.34 13.81
C MET A 632 36.66 -28.08 12.66
N LEU A 633 37.44 -28.70 11.76
CA LEU A 633 36.93 -29.40 10.58
C LEU A 633 36.57 -30.87 10.83
N ALA A 634 37.07 -31.47 11.93
CA ALA A 634 36.87 -32.88 12.23
C ALA A 634 35.40 -33.25 12.48
N ARG A 635 34.58 -32.29 12.92
CA ARG A 635 33.15 -32.46 13.21
C ARG A 635 32.27 -32.58 11.96
N PHE A 636 32.81 -32.35 10.77
CA PHE A 636 32.06 -32.44 9.51
C PHE A 636 32.48 -33.66 8.70
N THR A 637 31.48 -34.37 8.18
CA THR A 637 31.66 -35.48 7.24
C THR A 637 31.46 -34.94 5.81
N PRO A 638 32.49 -34.94 4.95
CA PRO A 638 32.40 -34.35 3.61
C PRO A 638 31.36 -34.98 2.68
N SER A 639 30.94 -36.24 2.91
CA SER A 639 29.89 -36.91 2.13
C SER A 639 28.49 -36.34 2.39
N ASP A 640 28.29 -35.68 3.52
CA ASP A 640 26.99 -35.19 3.97
C ASP A 640 26.76 -33.73 3.52
N LEU A 641 27.76 -33.14 2.86
CA LEU A 641 27.77 -31.77 2.39
C LEU A 641 27.66 -31.71 0.86
N PRO A 642 27.10 -30.62 0.30
CA PRO A 642 27.13 -30.40 -1.13
C PRO A 642 28.58 -30.27 -1.61
N LEU A 643 28.83 -30.73 -2.84
CA LEU A 643 30.18 -30.82 -3.42
C LEU A 643 30.90 -29.45 -3.46
N SER A 644 30.15 -28.37 -3.62
CA SER A 644 30.65 -26.98 -3.58
C SER A 644 31.25 -26.57 -2.22
N ILE A 645 30.83 -27.19 -1.12
CA ILE A 645 31.32 -26.94 0.24
C ILE A 645 32.31 -28.03 0.66
N ALA A 646 32.00 -29.29 0.35
CA ALA A 646 32.82 -30.45 0.71
C ALA A 646 34.25 -30.37 0.14
N LEU A 647 34.40 -29.94 -1.12
CA LEU A 647 35.71 -29.86 -1.78
C LEU A 647 36.62 -28.78 -1.17
N PRO A 648 36.18 -27.51 -1.01
CA PRO A 648 36.96 -26.51 -0.29
C PRO A 648 37.30 -26.96 1.14
N LEU A 649 36.33 -27.49 1.88
CA LEU A 649 36.52 -27.92 3.27
C LEU A 649 37.59 -29.00 3.39
N ILE A 650 37.55 -30.04 2.54
CA ILE A 650 38.50 -31.14 2.62
C ILE A 650 39.91 -30.73 2.18
N ARG A 651 40.04 -29.73 1.28
CA ARG A 651 41.34 -29.15 0.89
C ARG A 651 42.01 -28.43 2.06
N VAL A 652 41.25 -27.62 2.79
CA VAL A 652 41.74 -26.95 4.01
C VAL A 652 42.14 -27.98 5.07
N ARG A 653 41.34 -29.03 5.25
CA ARG A 653 41.65 -30.15 6.15
C ARG A 653 42.94 -30.88 5.75
N GLU A 654 43.14 -31.16 4.46
CA GLU A 654 44.37 -31.76 3.95
C GLU A 654 45.58 -30.87 4.22
N GLN A 655 45.51 -29.57 3.90
CA GLN A 655 46.58 -28.60 4.13
C GLN A 655 46.97 -28.50 5.60
N ALA A 656 45.99 -28.48 6.51
CA ALA A 656 46.23 -28.49 7.94
C ALA A 656 46.96 -29.76 8.41
N MET A 657 46.53 -30.91 7.92
CA MET A 657 47.17 -32.19 8.25
C MET A 657 48.58 -32.30 7.67
N GLU A 658 48.85 -31.76 6.49
CA GLU A 658 50.20 -31.68 5.93
C GLU A 658 51.16 -30.86 6.79
N GLN A 659 50.70 -29.72 7.31
CA GLN A 659 51.51 -28.90 8.22
C GLN A 659 51.82 -29.66 9.52
N LEU A 660 50.84 -30.36 10.11
CA LEU A 660 51.05 -31.17 11.31
C LEU A 660 52.02 -32.34 11.09
N VAL A 661 51.92 -33.03 9.95
CA VAL A 661 52.86 -34.12 9.61
C VAL A 661 54.28 -33.59 9.42
N LYS A 662 54.44 -32.44 8.74
CA LYS A 662 55.76 -31.78 8.59
C LYS A 662 56.36 -31.35 9.93
N ALA A 663 55.52 -30.94 10.89
CA ALA A 663 55.93 -30.56 12.24
C ALA A 663 56.17 -31.77 13.18
N GLY A 664 56.00 -33.01 12.71
CA GLY A 664 56.12 -34.22 13.54
C GLY A 664 54.98 -34.44 14.54
N GLN A 665 53.88 -33.70 14.39
CA GLN A 665 52.71 -33.70 15.30
C GLN A 665 51.46 -34.38 14.69
N GLY A 666 51.58 -34.93 13.48
CA GLY A 666 50.47 -35.54 12.72
C GLY A 666 50.75 -36.97 12.25
N SER A 667 49.69 -37.71 11.89
CA SER A 667 49.78 -39.08 11.36
C SER A 667 49.77 -39.10 9.83
N ALA A 668 50.82 -39.66 9.22
CA ALA A 668 50.91 -39.84 7.77
C ALA A 668 49.78 -40.75 7.23
N ALA A 669 49.34 -41.75 8.01
CA ALA A 669 48.23 -42.62 7.66
C ALA A 669 46.90 -41.85 7.61
N ALA A 670 46.66 -40.96 8.58
CA ALA A 670 45.44 -40.14 8.61
C ALA A 670 45.40 -39.14 7.44
N LEU A 671 46.55 -38.55 7.07
CA LEU A 671 46.66 -37.68 5.90
C LEU A 671 46.36 -38.44 4.59
N ALA A 672 46.82 -39.69 4.46
CA ALA A 672 46.50 -40.53 3.32
C ALA A 672 44.99 -40.78 3.18
N THR A 673 44.27 -40.95 4.30
CA THR A 673 42.80 -41.10 4.31
C THR A 673 42.10 -39.84 3.81
N VAL A 674 42.49 -38.65 4.27
CA VAL A 674 41.88 -37.38 3.82
C VAL A 674 42.16 -37.14 2.33
N ARG A 675 43.35 -37.48 1.85
CA ARG A 675 43.69 -37.44 0.41
C ARG A 675 42.83 -38.38 -0.43
N ALA A 676 42.58 -39.59 0.06
CA ALA A 676 41.70 -40.54 -0.62
C ALA A 676 40.26 -40.02 -0.70
N GLN A 677 39.75 -39.43 0.39
CA GLN A 677 38.43 -38.80 0.42
C GLN A 677 38.32 -37.61 -0.56
N ARG A 678 39.35 -36.75 -0.64
CA ARG A 678 39.35 -35.63 -1.61
C ARG A 678 39.31 -36.14 -3.04
N ARG A 679 40.15 -37.13 -3.39
CA ARG A 679 40.17 -37.71 -4.74
C ARG A 679 38.82 -38.31 -5.12
N ALA A 680 38.15 -38.99 -4.19
CA ALA A 680 36.82 -39.54 -4.41
C ALA A 680 35.79 -38.43 -4.72
N LEU A 681 35.83 -37.31 -3.99
CA LEU A 681 34.96 -36.15 -4.25
C LEU A 681 35.27 -35.49 -5.61
N GLU A 682 36.53 -35.39 -6.00
CA GLU A 682 36.94 -34.83 -7.30
C GLU A 682 36.47 -35.69 -8.46
N THR A 683 36.59 -37.02 -8.37
CA THR A 683 36.06 -37.93 -9.41
C THR A 683 34.54 -37.84 -9.55
N SER A 684 33.81 -37.64 -8.44
CA SER A 684 32.35 -37.43 -8.47
C SER A 684 31.97 -36.11 -9.14
N SER A 685 32.80 -35.05 -8.97
CA SER A 685 32.62 -33.77 -9.66
C SER A 685 32.74 -33.90 -11.17
N GLU A 686 33.75 -34.63 -11.66
CA GLU A 686 34.03 -34.81 -13.09
C GLU A 686 32.91 -35.60 -13.80
N HIS A 687 32.37 -36.63 -13.14
CA HIS A 687 31.23 -37.40 -13.66
C HIS A 687 29.96 -36.55 -13.73
N HIS A 688 29.78 -35.59 -12.80
CA HIS A 688 28.60 -34.72 -12.78
C HIS A 688 28.61 -33.66 -13.89
N VAL A 689 29.79 -33.12 -14.22
CA VAL A 689 29.99 -32.18 -15.33
C VAL A 689 29.79 -32.88 -16.67
N SER A 690 30.28 -34.12 -16.83
CA SER A 690 30.10 -34.90 -18.07
C SER A 690 28.64 -35.28 -18.34
N ALA A 691 27.82 -35.50 -17.30
CA ALA A 691 26.41 -35.85 -17.44
C ALA A 691 25.50 -34.65 -17.75
N THR A 692 25.90 -33.43 -17.36
CA THR A 692 25.17 -32.18 -17.64
C THR A 692 25.51 -31.55 -18.99
N THR A 693 26.59 -31.99 -19.66
CA THR A 693 26.89 -31.57 -21.04
C THR A 693 26.32 -32.50 -22.12
N SER A 694 25.75 -33.66 -21.72
CA SER A 694 25.18 -34.67 -22.62
C SER A 694 23.64 -34.77 -22.58
N ALA A 695 22.97 -33.86 -21.87
CA ALA A 695 21.51 -33.70 -21.82
C ALA A 695 21.17 -32.28 -22.27
#